data_AF-A0A1M5RU54-F1
#
_entry.id   AF-A0A1M5RU54-F1
#
_cell.length_a   1.000
_cell.length_b   1.000
_cell.length_c   1.000
_cell.angle_alpha   90.00
_cell.angle_beta   90.00
_cell.angle_gamma   90.00
#
_symmetry.space_group_name_H-M   'P 1'
#
loop_
_entity.id
_entity.type
_entity.pdbx_description
1 polymer ?
#
loop_
_entity_poly.entity_id
_entity_poly.type
_entity_poly.pdbx_seq_one_letter_code
_entity_poly.pdbx_strand_id
1 'polypeptide(L)'
;MDLIKNIICSLIFTALPLNVIGQQGKVDVTFNTLDDGLKGDGFDNVVRTLLLQSDESLIVGGDYTSLNGISSAYFTRLKEDGTIDNSFDTGIGFNGKVYASNIQSDGKIIAAGSFTSFNGRNAGRLIRLNNDGSQDLSFNTIIGATTGIISGISIQPDGKIIISGSFTKYNNVTVNRIARILPNGDIDTSFLTGIGSTLSITNTRVLWDGKILVTGNFTSFNGFSSNRIIRLNPDGTVDTSFNVGSGFNDDVNAIAIQNDRKIILGGNFTSYNDNEANRIIRLNEDGSIDNTFLSSGFNNGTVQVIKIDSSGNIMVGGSFTNLYNGTKVNRVVLLNSNGTIKTDFDMGSGPASASVLTLENNLEGSWFVGGSFSVFDGQNQGRLAKINNQGEIDSSYLTAGIGFDDSVLKIISLNDKKTMVFGSFTKFNNNSVNRITKLLEDGSLDQNFNRSQSGANDLIDTAVIQDDGKIIFGGKFTKYNDLTCNRILRILPDGSIDNTFSTGAGFNNQIYSIAIQADNKIIAAGHFTRYNNDPSAVRIIRLLPDGSKDMTFNAGLSAEAVIEVVLIQPDGKILVGGRFTTFNGQSLSHLVRLNTDGSIDSGFTTGMGFNKNVYALALQSDGKIIVGGSFTTFNGITQKGILRLNSNGTLDNSFESGSGFNNGEVRTILIQPDDRILAGGTFSGTYKSNPSLRLIRLLKTGEFDASFSSPLNNKLFSLSFTSDYRLLIGGNFNSVSDLSKHRIARLKLCLESTEWNGSSWSNGYPSGGKEVFFKADYPNLNSAEVCSCTIDSGKTVTLLEGNTLGIEFSYLGNGILVLEDSASLYQSDDETINNGIINLKRKTKPILKYDYTYWSSPVNNQKLIDVSPQTLYDKYMSYDEAIDNWKIENPLNNMALGKGYIIRGPQEFSTEQRSIYEAVFKGIPNNGKIEIKLGQNDSFNLIGNPYPSAIDADIFLRKNEFKTKGTLYF
;
A
#
# COMPACT_ATOMS: atom_id res chain seq x y z
N MET A 1 19.98 -37.14 49.50
CA MET A 1 20.83 -36.09 48.90
C MET A 1 20.27 -35.66 47.53
N ASP A 2 18.97 -35.34 47.46
CA ASP A 2 18.22 -35.48 46.17
C ASP A 2 17.43 -34.24 45.76
N LEU A 3 17.42 -33.19 46.59
CA LEU A 3 16.69 -31.94 46.31
C LEU A 3 17.44 -30.97 45.36
N ILE A 4 18.70 -31.28 45.02
CA ILE A 4 19.57 -30.39 44.23
C ILE A 4 19.62 -30.78 42.74
N LYS A 5 19.35 -32.05 42.38
CA LYS A 5 19.36 -32.47 40.97
C LYS A 5 18.18 -31.92 40.16
N ASN A 6 16.98 -31.87 40.75
CA ASN A 6 15.78 -31.45 40.02
C ASN A 6 15.67 -29.94 39.77
N ILE A 7 16.49 -29.11 40.43
CA ILE A 7 16.51 -27.65 40.23
C ILE A 7 17.47 -27.23 39.10
N ILE A 8 18.42 -28.10 38.73
CA ILE A 8 19.44 -27.82 37.70
C ILE A 8 18.95 -28.20 36.29
N CYS A 9 18.06 -29.20 36.17
CA CYS A 9 17.47 -29.60 34.88
C CYS A 9 16.43 -28.61 34.31
N SER A 10 15.98 -27.61 35.09
CA SER A 10 15.02 -26.58 34.65
C SER A 10 15.68 -25.25 34.26
N LEU A 11 17.01 -25.18 34.19
CA LEU A 11 17.77 -23.94 33.95
C LEU A 11 18.74 -24.02 32.76
N ILE A 12 18.61 -25.05 31.91
CA ILE A 12 19.31 -25.15 30.61
C ILE A 12 18.29 -25.30 29.46
N PHE A 13 17.28 -24.45 29.46
CA PHE A 13 16.83 -23.84 28.21
C PHE A 13 17.47 -22.47 28.13
N THR A 14 18.58 -22.38 27.41
CA THR A 14 19.19 -21.08 27.09
C THR A 14 18.18 -20.26 26.30
N ALA A 15 17.82 -19.08 26.81
CA ALA A 15 17.03 -18.13 26.09
C ALA A 15 17.84 -17.59 24.89
N LEU A 16 17.76 -18.32 23.77
CA LEU A 16 17.90 -17.69 22.47
C LEU A 16 16.89 -16.54 22.43
N PRO A 17 17.28 -15.31 22.05
CA PRO A 17 16.34 -14.21 22.02
C PRO A 17 15.22 -14.55 21.05
N LEU A 18 13.97 -14.21 21.39
CA LEU A 18 12.93 -14.03 20.39
C LEU A 18 13.26 -12.78 19.56
N ASN A 19 14.28 -12.94 18.72
CA ASN A 19 14.55 -12.13 17.55
C ASN A 19 13.53 -12.46 16.46
N VAL A 20 12.27 -12.19 16.79
CA VAL A 20 11.34 -11.65 15.79
C VAL A 20 11.92 -10.27 15.41
N ILE A 21 12.84 -10.32 14.45
CA ILE A 21 13.15 -9.24 13.51
C ILE A 21 11.98 -9.25 12.51
N GLY A 22 11.80 -8.17 11.76
CA GLY A 22 10.93 -8.26 10.61
C GLY A 22 11.51 -9.18 9.55
N GLN A 23 10.97 -10.40 9.52
CA GLN A 23 11.22 -11.43 8.54
C GLN A 23 10.51 -11.08 7.25
N GLN A 24 9.25 -10.67 7.40
CA GLN A 24 8.52 -10.09 6.32
C GLN A 24 9.25 -8.76 5.98
N GLY A 25 9.33 -8.36 4.72
CA GLY A 25 9.69 -7.04 4.20
C GLY A 25 11.15 -6.70 3.95
N LYS A 26 12.03 -7.70 3.68
CA LYS A 26 13.42 -7.61 3.11
C LYS A 26 13.64 -7.86 1.59
N VAL A 27 14.18 -6.89 0.84
CA VAL A 27 13.71 -6.43 -0.52
C VAL A 27 13.75 -7.33 -1.76
N ASP A 28 13.11 -6.81 -2.79
CA ASP A 28 12.95 -7.30 -4.12
C ASP A 28 14.27 -7.01 -4.78
N VAL A 29 15.00 -8.06 -5.04
CA VAL A 29 16.20 -7.98 -5.87
C VAL A 29 15.84 -7.87 -7.36
N THR A 30 14.55 -7.86 -7.70
CA THR A 30 13.89 -7.61 -8.99
C THR A 30 12.59 -6.79 -8.98
N PHE A 31 12.56 -5.51 -8.62
CA PHE A 31 11.73 -4.49 -9.33
C PHE A 31 12.68 -3.34 -9.51
N ASN A 32 12.64 -2.59 -10.58
CA ASN A 32 13.81 -1.87 -11.05
C ASN A 32 15.22 -2.56 -11.05
N THR A 33 15.76 -3.01 -12.26
CA THR A 33 17.05 -3.65 -12.79
C THR A 33 18.49 -3.00 -12.77
N LEU A 34 18.77 -1.81 -13.35
CA LEU A 34 20.08 -1.10 -13.40
C LEU A 34 20.05 0.33 -12.78
N ASP A 35 20.34 0.37 -11.48
CA ASP A 35 20.60 1.45 -10.51
C ASP A 35 20.83 0.80 -9.12
N ASP A 36 22.04 0.31 -9.01
CA ASP A 36 22.84 0.13 -7.82
C ASP A 36 22.76 1.20 -6.70
N GLY A 37 22.12 2.34 -6.92
CA GLY A 37 21.92 3.40 -5.94
C GLY A 37 23.01 4.46 -5.91
N LEU A 38 23.79 4.59 -6.99
CA LEU A 38 25.11 5.23 -6.94
C LEU A 38 25.28 6.47 -7.84
N LYS A 39 24.30 6.86 -8.67
CA LYS A 39 24.49 7.89 -9.71
C LYS A 39 23.35 8.91 -9.95
N GLY A 40 22.24 8.87 -9.21
CA GLY A 40 21.04 9.65 -9.64
C GLY A 40 20.40 9.07 -10.92
N ASP A 41 20.79 7.86 -11.21
CA ASP A 41 20.05 6.74 -11.79
C ASP A 41 18.75 6.50 -10.99
N GLY A 42 17.98 7.56 -10.84
CA GLY A 42 17.33 7.96 -9.63
C GLY A 42 16.96 9.46 -9.69
N PHE A 43 17.11 10.25 -8.60
CA PHE A 43 16.24 11.42 -8.25
C PHE A 43 16.79 12.84 -7.96
N ASP A 44 15.89 13.86 -8.08
CA ASP A 44 16.16 15.29 -7.76
C ASP A 44 15.29 16.06 -6.68
N ASN A 45 14.02 15.74 -6.35
CA ASN A 45 13.11 16.59 -5.51
C ASN A 45 12.29 15.80 -4.39
N VAL A 46 10.94 15.88 -4.39
CA VAL A 46 9.92 15.26 -3.48
C VAL A 46 8.52 15.28 -4.16
N VAL A 47 7.74 14.19 -4.27
CA VAL A 47 6.49 14.10 -5.10
C VAL A 47 5.19 14.53 -4.49
N ARG A 48 4.10 14.46 -5.30
CA ARG A 48 2.77 14.04 -4.81
C ARG A 48 2.00 12.65 -5.21
N THR A 49 1.89 11.92 -6.40
CA THR A 49 1.01 10.64 -6.62
C THR A 49 1.70 9.29 -6.90
N LEU A 50 0.94 8.16 -6.92
CA LEU A 50 0.95 7.04 -7.90
C LEU A 50 -0.49 6.60 -8.48
N LEU A 51 -0.82 5.59 -9.37
CA LEU A 51 -2.18 5.34 -10.03
C LEU A 51 -3.13 4.06 -10.00
N LEU A 52 -3.32 3.11 -10.95
CA LEU A 52 -4.24 1.89 -11.20
C LEU A 52 -5.55 1.85 -12.05
N GLN A 53 -5.52 1.60 -13.40
CA GLN A 53 -6.64 1.21 -14.32
C GLN A 53 -6.53 -0.21 -14.85
N SER A 54 -7.67 -0.92 -14.91
CA SER A 54 -7.92 -2.36 -15.15
C SER A 54 -6.84 -3.20 -15.80
N ASP A 55 -6.30 -2.73 -16.93
CA ASP A 55 -5.19 -3.36 -17.62
C ASP A 55 -4.05 -3.66 -16.65
N GLU A 56 -3.90 -2.75 -15.69
CA GLU A 56 -2.90 -2.65 -14.67
C GLU A 56 -1.57 -2.12 -15.24
N SER A 57 -1.31 -0.84 -14.95
CA SER A 57 -0.59 0.02 -15.89
C SER A 57 0.21 1.29 -15.36
N LEU A 58 1.49 1.32 -14.90
CA LEU A 58 2.23 2.38 -14.14
C LEU A 58 2.07 3.95 -14.19
N ILE A 59 1.04 4.61 -14.76
CA ILE A 59 0.61 6.06 -14.78
C ILE A 59 1.47 7.28 -14.21
N VAL A 60 2.82 7.38 -14.16
CA VAL A 60 3.69 8.49 -13.55
C VAL A 60 4.32 9.78 -14.16
N GLY A 61 3.98 10.99 -13.66
CA GLY A 61 4.80 11.79 -12.71
C GLY A 61 4.70 13.31 -12.56
N GLY A 62 5.84 14.01 -12.32
CA GLY A 62 5.95 15.15 -11.37
C GLY A 62 6.95 16.34 -11.48
N ASP A 63 7.50 16.86 -10.35
CA ASP A 63 8.47 17.98 -10.20
C ASP A 63 9.67 17.88 -11.17
N TYR A 64 9.90 16.73 -11.80
CA TYR A 64 11.21 16.24 -12.20
C TYR A 64 12.00 16.98 -13.25
N THR A 65 13.30 16.64 -13.27
CA THR A 65 14.19 16.84 -14.41
C THR A 65 15.12 15.68 -14.88
N SER A 66 15.54 14.65 -14.10
CA SER A 66 16.51 13.64 -14.67
C SER A 66 16.88 12.29 -13.97
N LEU A 67 16.67 11.14 -14.63
CA LEU A 67 16.85 9.69 -14.26
C LEU A 67 17.58 8.77 -15.25
N ASN A 68 18.66 8.14 -14.82
CA ASN A 68 19.47 7.22 -15.63
C ASN A 68 20.08 7.93 -16.89
N GLY A 69 19.39 8.79 -17.67
CA GLY A 69 19.95 9.57 -18.81
C GLY A 69 19.01 10.25 -19.87
N ILE A 70 18.01 9.59 -20.51
CA ILE A 70 17.09 10.14 -21.55
C ILE A 70 15.92 11.05 -21.09
N SER A 71 16.06 12.37 -21.31
CA SER A 71 15.12 13.44 -20.92
C SER A 71 13.68 13.27 -21.43
N SER A 72 12.75 13.53 -20.54
CA SER A 72 11.34 13.45 -20.80
C SER A 72 10.61 14.49 -19.96
N ALA A 73 10.90 15.73 -20.31
CA ALA A 73 10.02 16.83 -20.02
C ALA A 73 8.70 16.52 -20.74
N TYR A 74 7.77 15.79 -20.12
CA TYR A 74 6.38 15.96 -20.51
C TYR A 74 5.24 14.85 -20.14
N PHE A 75 4.95 13.67 -20.78
CA PHE A 75 4.03 12.59 -20.25
C PHE A 75 4.52 11.07 -20.34
N THR A 76 4.60 10.21 -19.27
CA THR A 76 5.64 9.13 -18.89
C THR A 76 5.25 7.67 -18.58
N ARG A 77 5.64 6.64 -19.36
CA ARG A 77 5.09 5.28 -19.30
C ARG A 77 5.98 3.97 -19.01
N LEU A 78 5.54 2.72 -18.61
CA LEU A 78 6.33 1.42 -18.36
C LEU A 78 5.56 0.09 -17.89
N LYS A 79 5.87 -1.21 -18.39
CA LYS A 79 5.43 -2.75 -18.38
C LYS A 79 6.02 -3.61 -17.18
N GLU A 80 5.87 -4.95 -17.17
CA GLU A 80 6.83 -5.95 -16.66
C GLU A 80 7.69 -6.62 -17.94
N ASP A 81 9.02 -6.94 -18.35
CA ASP A 81 10.60 -7.11 -18.15
C ASP A 81 11.73 -6.07 -17.56
N GLY A 82 12.29 -4.99 -18.21
CA GLY A 82 12.48 -3.68 -17.48
C GLY A 82 12.84 -2.28 -18.09
N THR A 83 11.91 -1.29 -18.28
CA THR A 83 12.13 -0.01 -19.06
C THR A 83 10.93 1.03 -19.32
N ILE A 84 11.04 2.18 -20.08
CA ILE A 84 9.99 3.26 -20.34
C ILE A 84 9.10 3.19 -21.60
N ASP A 85 7.77 3.31 -21.51
CA ASP A 85 6.79 3.14 -22.62
C ASP A 85 6.97 4.16 -23.72
N ASN A 86 7.83 3.81 -24.65
CA ASN A 86 8.04 4.54 -25.89
C ASN A 86 6.77 4.58 -26.78
N SER A 87 5.66 4.03 -26.28
CA SER A 87 4.31 4.39 -26.69
C SER A 87 3.82 5.73 -26.13
N PHE A 88 3.83 6.07 -24.82
CA PHE A 88 3.02 7.18 -24.23
C PHE A 88 3.55 8.59 -24.49
N ASP A 89 4.02 8.75 -25.68
CA ASP A 89 4.79 9.83 -26.14
C ASP A 89 3.86 10.97 -26.55
N THR A 90 4.28 12.23 -26.38
CA THR A 90 3.28 13.28 -26.07
C THR A 90 3.65 14.74 -26.46
N GLY A 91 4.18 15.08 -27.65
CA GLY A 91 4.60 16.47 -28.01
C GLY A 91 5.93 17.02 -27.42
N ILE A 92 5.96 18.07 -26.60
CA ILE A 92 7.21 18.67 -26.01
C ILE A 92 7.07 19.07 -24.53
N GLY A 93 5.85 19.35 -24.11
CA GLY A 93 5.39 20.74 -24.21
C GLY A 93 5.81 21.86 -23.23
N PHE A 94 6.60 21.74 -22.15
CA PHE A 94 6.22 22.56 -20.97
C PHE A 94 7.26 22.98 -19.91
N ASN A 95 6.81 23.13 -18.64
CA ASN A 95 7.20 24.22 -17.73
C ASN A 95 6.63 24.32 -16.25
N GLY A 96 6.76 23.37 -15.28
CA GLY A 96 6.43 23.65 -13.84
C GLY A 96 6.33 22.48 -12.78
N LYS A 97 5.43 22.57 -11.75
CA LYS A 97 5.05 21.47 -10.78
C LYS A 97 3.51 21.18 -10.47
N VAL A 98 2.99 19.94 -10.70
CA VAL A 98 1.67 19.16 -10.60
C VAL A 98 1.24 19.08 -9.11
N TYR A 99 0.27 18.30 -8.62
CA TYR A 99 0.17 17.82 -7.23
C TYR A 99 -0.92 16.73 -6.85
N ALA A 100 -1.83 16.07 -7.66
CA ALA A 100 -2.77 14.83 -7.48
C ALA A 100 -3.12 13.86 -8.68
N SER A 101 -3.86 12.72 -8.54
CA SER A 101 -4.39 11.91 -9.69
C SER A 101 -5.56 10.88 -9.41
N ASN A 102 -6.37 10.33 -10.40
CA ASN A 102 -7.24 9.06 -10.34
C ASN A 102 -7.68 8.31 -11.66
N ILE A 103 -8.75 7.45 -11.64
CA ILE A 103 -9.21 6.32 -12.53
C ILE A 103 -10.81 6.07 -12.69
N GLN A 104 -11.49 5.87 -13.88
CA GLN A 104 -12.98 6.09 -14.23
C GLN A 104 -13.59 4.79 -14.79
N SER A 105 -14.93 4.77 -14.92
CA SER A 105 -15.79 4.03 -15.84
C SER A 105 -15.13 3.83 -17.16
N ASP A 106 -14.84 4.92 -17.87
CA ASP A 106 -14.95 4.91 -19.33
C ASP A 106 -13.66 5.38 -20.03
N GLY A 107 -12.56 5.46 -19.28
CA GLY A 107 -11.21 5.14 -19.77
C GLY A 107 -10.12 6.13 -19.44
N LYS A 108 -10.38 7.00 -18.51
CA LYS A 108 -10.44 8.38 -18.85
C LYS A 108 -9.50 9.30 -18.01
N ILE A 109 -8.17 9.10 -18.05
CA ILE A 109 -7.11 9.77 -17.22
C ILE A 109 -6.90 11.30 -17.45
N ILE A 110 -7.32 12.12 -16.47
CA ILE A 110 -7.19 13.57 -16.21
C ILE A 110 -5.77 14.22 -16.02
N ALA A 111 -5.18 15.08 -16.92
CA ALA A 111 -4.02 16.11 -16.67
C ALA A 111 -4.19 18.49 -14.83
N ALA A 112 -4.28 18.47 -13.50
CA ALA A 112 -3.53 19.34 -12.77
C ALA A 112 -1.92 18.97 -13.05
N GLY A 113 -0.67 19.63 -13.29
CA GLY A 113 0.30 20.89 -13.32
C GLY A 113 0.21 22.53 -13.37
N SER A 114 0.90 23.25 -12.47
CA SER A 114 0.93 24.68 -12.05
C SER A 114 1.16 25.71 -13.14
N PHE A 115 1.49 25.16 -14.28
CA PHE A 115 2.13 25.74 -15.41
C PHE A 115 1.33 26.87 -16.07
N THR A 116 1.72 27.23 -17.28
CA THR A 116 0.87 27.97 -18.23
C THR A 116 0.73 27.26 -19.58
N SER A 117 1.65 26.35 -19.98
CA SER A 117 1.63 25.85 -21.36
C SER A 117 2.35 24.54 -21.72
N PHE A 118 1.68 23.72 -22.57
CA PHE A 118 2.15 22.80 -23.65
C PHE A 118 3.03 23.45 -24.72
N ASN A 119 3.38 22.69 -25.78
CA ASN A 119 3.60 23.24 -27.12
C ASN A 119 2.52 24.31 -27.35
N GLY A 120 2.88 25.59 -27.21
CA GLY A 120 2.03 26.75 -27.45
C GLY A 120 0.73 26.91 -26.65
N ARG A 121 -0.31 26.10 -26.93
CA ARG A 121 -1.75 26.45 -26.79
C ARG A 121 -2.28 26.86 -25.40
N ASN A 122 -1.95 28.03 -24.85
CA ASN A 122 -2.25 28.43 -23.46
C ASN A 122 -3.53 27.80 -22.85
N ALA A 123 -3.44 27.26 -21.63
CA ALA A 123 -4.65 26.91 -20.90
C ALA A 123 -4.69 27.58 -19.54
N GLY A 124 -5.92 27.80 -19.07
CA GLY A 124 -6.26 28.03 -17.68
C GLY A 124 -5.95 26.86 -16.73
N ARG A 125 -4.72 26.38 -16.87
CA ARG A 125 -3.97 25.47 -16.06
C ARG A 125 -4.46 24.05 -15.89
N LEU A 126 -5.41 23.52 -16.65
CA LEU A 126 -6.21 22.31 -16.42
C LEU A 126 -6.14 21.52 -17.86
N ILE A 127 -6.35 20.19 -18.20
CA ILE A 127 -6.59 19.60 -19.60
C ILE A 127 -7.44 18.27 -19.80
N ARG A 128 -7.69 17.67 -21.05
CA ARG A 128 -8.40 16.41 -21.64
C ARG A 128 -7.73 15.65 -22.81
N LEU A 129 -7.75 14.28 -22.94
CA LEU A 129 -7.12 13.26 -23.88
C LEU A 129 -8.09 12.02 -24.19
N ASN A 130 -7.83 10.97 -25.05
CA ASN A 130 -8.61 9.67 -25.37
C ASN A 130 -8.10 8.35 -26.14
N ASN A 131 -7.86 8.14 -27.48
CA ASN A 131 -7.29 6.87 -28.09
C ASN A 131 -5.74 6.75 -28.41
N ASP A 132 -5.11 7.66 -29.17
CA ASP A 132 -3.65 7.79 -29.45
C ASP A 132 -2.97 9.07 -28.85
N GLY A 133 -2.53 9.02 -27.59
CA GLY A 133 -2.42 10.16 -26.65
C GLY A 133 -2.03 11.54 -27.16
N SER A 134 -3.03 12.41 -27.02
CA SER A 134 -3.14 13.79 -27.46
C SER A 134 -4.30 14.49 -26.74
N GLN A 135 -4.70 15.76 -27.02
CA GLN A 135 -5.83 16.44 -26.36
C GLN A 135 -7.20 16.48 -27.00
N ASP A 136 -8.16 16.14 -26.15
CA ASP A 136 -9.57 15.98 -26.34
C ASP A 136 -10.32 17.30 -26.25
N LEU A 137 -10.73 17.73 -27.43
CA LEU A 137 -11.20 19.07 -27.76
C LEU A 137 -12.60 19.38 -27.30
N SER A 138 -13.37 18.39 -26.87
CA SER A 138 -14.64 18.67 -26.19
C SER A 138 -14.45 19.06 -24.72
N PHE A 139 -13.22 19.11 -24.21
CA PHE A 139 -12.85 19.90 -23.04
C PHE A 139 -12.05 21.10 -23.57
N ASN A 140 -12.57 22.32 -23.49
CA ASN A 140 -12.03 23.51 -24.20
C ASN A 140 -12.23 24.82 -23.43
N THR A 141 -11.15 25.57 -23.15
CA THR A 141 -11.05 26.13 -21.79
C THR A 141 -10.13 27.32 -21.54
N ILE A 142 -9.47 27.76 -22.59
CA ILE A 142 -8.23 28.53 -22.63
C ILE A 142 -8.14 29.67 -21.60
N ILE A 143 -9.27 30.31 -21.27
CA ILE A 143 -9.47 31.49 -20.41
C ILE A 143 -9.52 31.24 -18.89
N GLY A 144 -9.15 30.04 -18.48
CA GLY A 144 -9.41 29.53 -17.14
C GLY A 144 -8.69 30.12 -15.95
N ALA A 145 -7.82 29.30 -15.35
CA ALA A 145 -7.06 29.64 -14.16
C ALA A 145 -6.17 30.82 -14.42
N THR A 146 -6.64 31.97 -13.97
CA THR A 146 -5.90 33.21 -14.08
C THR A 146 -5.04 33.44 -12.82
N THR A 147 -5.22 32.62 -11.77
CA THR A 147 -4.53 32.76 -10.48
C THR A 147 -3.98 31.43 -9.97
N GLY A 148 -2.65 31.29 -9.93
CA GLY A 148 -1.89 30.12 -9.46
C GLY A 148 -2.18 28.78 -10.17
N ILE A 149 -2.21 27.70 -9.41
CA ILE A 149 -1.75 26.34 -9.72
C ILE A 149 -2.80 25.29 -9.23
N ILE A 150 -2.92 24.01 -9.67
CA ILE A 150 -3.78 22.98 -8.96
C ILE A 150 -3.12 22.20 -7.83
N SER A 151 -3.61 21.06 -7.35
CA SER A 151 -2.78 20.10 -6.62
C SER A 151 -3.38 18.70 -6.41
N GLY A 152 -4.21 18.23 -7.32
CA GLY A 152 -5.52 17.65 -7.14
C GLY A 152 -6.24 17.21 -8.32
N ILE A 153 -7.03 16.14 -8.17
CA ILE A 153 -8.40 16.15 -8.61
C ILE A 153 -9.29 15.54 -7.53
N SER A 154 -10.57 15.23 -7.76
CA SER A 154 -11.56 14.65 -6.86
C SER A 154 -12.82 14.18 -7.68
N ILE A 155 -13.65 13.19 -7.24
CA ILE A 155 -14.64 12.43 -8.09
C ILE A 155 -15.30 11.24 -7.33
N GLN A 156 -16.47 10.74 -7.78
CA GLN A 156 -17.05 9.39 -7.56
C GLN A 156 -17.27 8.64 -8.90
N PRO A 157 -18.39 7.98 -9.29
CA PRO A 157 -18.58 7.48 -10.65
C PRO A 157 -18.51 8.40 -11.89
N ASP A 158 -19.60 8.88 -12.49
CA ASP A 158 -19.54 9.58 -13.79
C ASP A 158 -18.59 10.78 -14.08
N GLY A 159 -18.63 11.92 -13.40
CA GLY A 159 -17.75 13.07 -13.63
C GLY A 159 -17.47 14.05 -12.46
N LYS A 160 -18.36 14.94 -11.94
CA LYS A 160 -18.10 16.20 -11.16
C LYS A 160 -17.23 16.16 -9.91
N ILE A 161 -15.96 15.91 -10.08
CA ILE A 161 -14.92 16.95 -10.13
C ILE A 161 -15.28 18.33 -9.59
N ILE A 162 -14.38 18.84 -8.75
CA ILE A 162 -14.42 20.05 -7.91
C ILE A 162 -12.96 20.27 -7.42
N ILE A 163 -12.33 21.49 -7.35
CA ILE A 163 -10.86 21.74 -7.12
C ILE A 163 -10.42 22.42 -5.78
N SER A 164 -9.61 21.97 -4.76
CA SER A 164 -8.88 22.64 -3.55
C SER A 164 -7.52 23.47 -3.51
N GLY A 165 -7.34 24.86 -3.56
CA GLY A 165 -6.00 25.60 -3.71
C GLY A 165 -5.36 26.88 -3.00
N SER A 166 -4.90 27.90 -3.75
CA SER A 166 -4.19 29.14 -3.33
C SER A 166 -4.58 30.47 -4.05
N PHE A 167 -5.87 30.90 -4.10
CA PHE A 167 -6.37 31.75 -5.21
C PHE A 167 -7.85 32.19 -5.21
N THR A 168 -8.20 32.89 -6.30
CA THR A 168 -9.45 33.64 -6.44
C THR A 168 -10.15 33.59 -7.83
N LYS A 169 -9.60 32.99 -8.93
CA LYS A 169 -10.15 33.22 -10.31
C LYS A 169 -10.09 32.17 -11.47
N TYR A 170 -11.24 31.65 -11.99
CA TYR A 170 -11.44 30.82 -13.24
C TYR A 170 -12.39 31.29 -14.36
N ASN A 171 -11.98 31.78 -15.53
CA ASN A 171 -12.94 32.38 -16.49
C ASN A 171 -13.83 33.45 -15.78
N ASN A 172 -13.16 34.55 -15.47
CA ASN A 172 -13.55 35.88 -14.94
C ASN A 172 -14.41 36.19 -13.64
N VAL A 173 -15.41 35.44 -13.16
CA VAL A 173 -16.22 35.79 -11.91
C VAL A 173 -15.54 35.69 -10.51
N THR A 174 -15.40 36.76 -9.72
CA THR A 174 -14.75 36.63 -8.39
C THR A 174 -15.63 35.89 -7.39
N VAL A 175 -15.01 34.94 -6.73
CA VAL A 175 -15.50 34.20 -5.56
C VAL A 175 -14.24 33.84 -4.79
N ASN A 176 -14.26 33.08 -3.71
CA ASN A 176 -13.00 32.76 -3.05
C ASN A 176 -12.83 31.30 -2.77
N ARG A 177 -11.71 30.84 -3.32
CA ARG A 177 -11.11 29.64 -2.88
C ARG A 177 -12.12 28.44 -3.08
N ILE A 178 -13.12 28.33 -4.03
CA ILE A 178 -13.93 27.08 -4.43
C ILE A 178 -15.01 27.05 -5.65
N ALA A 179 -15.61 25.96 -6.32
CA ALA A 179 -16.75 25.86 -7.38
C ALA A 179 -17.17 24.73 -8.54
N ARG A 180 -18.07 23.68 -8.41
CA ARG A 180 -18.51 22.50 -9.37
C ARG A 180 -18.37 22.46 -10.95
N ILE A 181 -18.36 21.23 -11.58
CA ILE A 181 -17.98 20.76 -12.96
C ILE A 181 -19.03 20.17 -14.04
N LEU A 182 -20.09 20.82 -14.57
CA LEU A 182 -21.03 20.36 -15.69
C LEU A 182 -20.57 19.23 -16.66
N PRO A 183 -21.45 18.31 -17.14
CA PRO A 183 -21.25 17.73 -18.99
C PRO A 183 -20.69 18.56 -20.10
N ASN A 184 -20.29 19.80 -19.83
CA ASN A 184 -19.92 20.69 -20.90
C ASN A 184 -18.91 21.72 -20.48
N GLY A 185 -18.27 21.60 -19.30
CA GLY A 185 -17.12 22.44 -18.96
C GLY A 185 -17.38 23.58 -18.03
N ASP A 186 -18.65 23.75 -17.67
CA ASP A 186 -19.28 25.02 -17.89
C ASP A 186 -20.17 25.61 -16.74
N ILE A 187 -19.77 25.62 -15.45
CA ILE A 187 -20.38 26.52 -14.44
C ILE A 187 -21.70 26.00 -13.87
N ASP A 188 -21.61 25.23 -12.81
CA ASP A 188 -22.72 24.69 -12.10
C ASP A 188 -23.40 25.64 -11.09
N THR A 189 -24.18 26.59 -11.61
CA THR A 189 -24.64 27.83 -10.97
C THR A 189 -25.61 27.77 -9.76
N SER A 190 -25.53 26.77 -8.90
CA SER A 190 -26.22 26.68 -7.61
C SER A 190 -25.38 25.76 -6.77
N PHE A 191 -24.61 26.33 -5.83
CA PHE A 191 -23.76 25.63 -4.85
C PHE A 191 -22.90 26.54 -3.94
N LEU A 192 -23.54 27.53 -3.35
CA LEU A 192 -22.97 28.87 -3.12
C LEU A 192 -21.89 28.90 -2.03
N THR A 193 -20.93 29.86 -2.02
CA THR A 193 -19.94 30.14 -0.93
C THR A 193 -20.36 31.18 0.07
N GLY A 194 -21.30 32.06 -0.30
CA GLY A 194 -21.14 33.44 0.16
C GLY A 194 -19.69 33.89 -0.12
N ILE A 195 -18.93 34.21 0.94
CA ILE A 195 -17.61 34.83 0.81
C ILE A 195 -16.48 33.92 0.30
N GLY A 196 -16.39 32.66 0.72
CA GLY A 196 -15.14 31.91 0.55
C GLY A 196 -13.95 32.58 1.27
N SER A 197 -12.69 32.22 0.94
CA SER A 197 -11.54 32.57 1.81
C SER A 197 -10.40 33.50 1.45
N THR A 198 -9.74 33.78 2.59
CA THR A 198 -8.35 34.00 2.99
C THR A 198 -7.30 32.85 2.85
N LEU A 199 -7.45 31.58 3.34
CA LEU A 199 -6.32 30.65 3.69
C LEU A 199 -6.14 29.33 2.83
N SER A 200 -4.98 28.60 2.91
CA SER A 200 -4.48 27.44 2.05
C SER A 200 -4.27 26.10 2.86
N ILE A 201 -3.90 24.81 2.51
CA ILE A 201 -3.53 23.94 1.31
C ILE A 201 -2.68 22.59 1.39
N THR A 202 -3.18 21.32 1.56
CA THR A 202 -2.70 20.00 0.94
C THR A 202 -3.52 18.70 0.33
N ASN A 203 -4.87 18.41 0.18
CA ASN A 203 -5.66 17.14 -0.28
C ASN A 203 -7.14 17.29 -1.02
N THR A 204 -8.18 16.36 -1.25
CA THR A 204 -9.80 16.52 -1.53
C THR A 204 -10.97 15.39 -1.45
N ARG A 205 -12.02 15.18 -0.54
CA ARG A 205 -12.99 13.95 -0.52
C ARG A 205 -14.50 13.96 -0.96
N VAL A 206 -15.17 12.77 -0.96
CA VAL A 206 -16.59 12.36 -1.21
C VAL A 206 -16.87 11.00 -0.50
N LEU A 207 -18.11 10.46 -0.48
CA LEU A 207 -18.45 9.05 -0.20
C LEU A 207 -19.88 8.58 -0.49
N TRP A 208 -20.42 7.57 0.23
CA TRP A 208 -21.64 6.80 -0.08
C TRP A 208 -22.54 7.38 -1.21
N ASP A 209 -23.30 8.47 -1.01
CA ASP A 209 -23.79 9.40 -2.07
C ASP A 209 -24.34 10.68 -1.40
N GLY A 210 -24.40 11.82 -2.08
CA GLY A 210 -24.82 13.08 -1.45
C GLY A 210 -23.78 13.87 -0.69
N LYS A 211 -23.75 13.85 0.64
CA LYS A 211 -23.54 15.05 1.47
C LYS A 211 -22.35 14.99 2.50
N ILE A 212 -21.62 16.06 2.81
CA ILE A 212 -20.14 16.14 2.67
C ILE A 212 -19.38 16.55 3.97
N LEU A 213 -18.30 17.36 3.93
CA LEU A 213 -17.31 17.77 4.97
C LEU A 213 -16.28 18.75 4.38
N VAL A 214 -15.43 19.42 5.18
CA VAL A 214 -14.18 20.11 4.78
C VAL A 214 -13.10 20.26 5.92
N THR A 215 -11.75 20.32 5.72
CA THR A 215 -10.59 20.24 6.72
C THR A 215 -9.24 21.09 6.68
N GLY A 216 -8.88 22.06 7.55
CA GLY A 216 -7.47 22.55 7.77
C GLY A 216 -7.16 24.10 7.79
N ASN A 217 -6.05 24.69 7.31
CA ASN A 217 -5.54 26.06 7.71
C ASN A 217 -6.35 27.40 7.63
N PHE A 218 -7.68 27.43 7.47
CA PHE A 218 -8.54 28.61 7.74
C PHE A 218 -8.64 29.00 9.25
N THR A 219 -9.68 29.70 9.73
CA THR A 219 -9.93 29.99 11.17
C THR A 219 -11.39 30.41 11.47
N SER A 220 -12.05 31.04 10.50
CA SER A 220 -13.52 31.22 10.44
C SER A 220 -14.08 30.61 9.11
N PHE A 221 -15.38 30.45 8.93
CA PHE A 221 -15.93 30.43 7.55
C PHE A 221 -17.15 31.33 7.52
N ASN A 222 -17.39 32.09 6.44
CA ASN A 222 -18.65 32.87 6.20
C ASN A 222 -19.25 33.42 7.51
N GLY A 223 -18.39 33.96 8.38
CA GLY A 223 -18.75 34.62 9.63
C GLY A 223 -18.65 33.89 11.00
N PHE A 224 -18.43 32.58 11.14
CA PHE A 224 -18.27 31.96 12.49
C PHE A 224 -16.97 31.08 12.62
N SER A 225 -16.68 30.43 13.76
CA SER A 225 -15.34 29.88 14.11
C SER A 225 -15.33 28.46 14.71
N SER A 226 -14.16 27.79 14.64
CA SER A 226 -14.04 26.33 14.53
C SER A 226 -12.61 25.85 14.19
N ASN A 227 -11.54 26.56 14.61
CA ASN A 227 -10.28 26.70 13.86
C ASN A 227 -9.84 25.46 13.08
N ARG A 228 -10.11 25.37 11.79
CA ARG A 228 -9.41 24.44 10.91
C ARG A 228 -9.95 23.01 10.68
N ILE A 229 -11.29 22.76 10.63
CA ILE A 229 -12.07 21.72 9.81
C ILE A 229 -13.66 21.93 9.98
N ILE A 230 -14.71 21.46 9.18
CA ILE A 230 -16.26 21.46 9.32
C ILE A 230 -17.21 20.60 8.37
N ARG A 231 -18.53 20.49 8.69
CA ARG A 231 -19.77 20.39 7.83
C ARG A 231 -19.91 21.03 6.45
N LEU A 232 -19.60 20.33 5.37
CA LEU A 232 -19.84 20.77 3.99
C LEU A 232 -20.96 19.90 3.37
N ASN A 233 -21.75 20.40 2.43
CA ASN A 233 -22.90 19.76 1.79
C ASN A 233 -22.89 20.02 0.24
N PRO A 234 -23.65 19.27 -0.58
CA PRO A 234 -23.84 19.27 -2.04
C PRO A 234 -23.92 20.56 -2.81
N ASP A 235 -25.09 21.22 -2.98
CA ASP A 235 -25.15 22.67 -3.26
C ASP A 235 -24.84 23.51 -2.01
N GLY A 236 -24.60 22.83 -0.89
CA GLY A 236 -23.70 23.32 0.12
C GLY A 236 -24.06 24.61 0.83
N THR A 237 -24.81 24.55 1.94
CA THR A 237 -24.86 25.40 3.17
C THR A 237 -24.67 24.43 4.35
N VAL A 238 -24.35 24.91 5.56
CA VAL A 238 -24.15 24.14 6.82
C VAL A 238 -25.09 22.99 7.07
N ASP A 239 -24.65 22.22 8.05
CA ASP A 239 -25.36 21.12 8.61
C ASP A 239 -25.27 21.16 10.14
N THR A 240 -25.97 22.09 10.78
CA THR A 240 -25.87 22.43 12.21
C THR A 240 -25.62 21.28 13.22
N SER A 241 -26.03 20.06 12.86
CA SER A 241 -25.77 18.81 13.53
C SER A 241 -24.31 18.63 13.99
N PHE A 242 -23.30 18.52 13.12
CA PHE A 242 -21.89 18.23 13.46
C PHE A 242 -21.28 19.27 14.40
N ASN A 243 -21.64 19.30 15.70
CA ASN A 243 -21.46 20.39 16.69
C ASN A 243 -20.20 20.30 17.62
N VAL A 244 -19.50 21.40 17.96
CA VAL A 244 -18.06 21.44 17.61
C VAL A 244 -17.13 22.59 18.06
N GLY A 245 -17.58 23.54 18.86
CA GLY A 245 -16.72 24.57 19.48
C GLY A 245 -15.44 24.99 18.72
N SER A 246 -14.26 24.58 19.19
CA SER A 246 -13.04 25.37 18.99
C SER A 246 -12.17 25.03 17.76
N GLY A 247 -12.35 23.86 17.12
CA GLY A 247 -11.57 23.16 16.05
C GLY A 247 -10.00 23.19 16.03
N PHE A 248 -9.06 22.18 15.80
CA PHE A 248 -8.00 21.33 16.56
C PHE A 248 -6.61 21.70 17.26
N ASN A 249 -5.47 22.15 16.67
CA ASN A 249 -4.32 22.95 17.24
C ASN A 249 -2.89 22.94 16.60
N ASP A 250 -2.58 22.15 15.55
CA ASP A 250 -1.50 22.51 14.57
C ASP A 250 -1.88 22.45 13.07
N ASP A 251 -0.94 22.32 12.11
CA ASP A 251 -1.14 22.33 10.64
C ASP A 251 -1.03 20.90 10.06
N VAL A 252 -2.09 20.32 9.45
CA VAL A 252 -2.59 18.92 9.70
C VAL A 252 -3.28 18.29 8.51
N ASN A 253 -3.16 16.97 8.28
CA ASN A 253 -3.29 16.49 6.91
C ASN A 253 -4.18 15.22 6.51
N ALA A 254 -4.96 14.38 7.27
CA ALA A 254 -5.62 13.12 6.73
C ALA A 254 -6.98 12.61 7.27
N ILE A 255 -7.59 11.57 6.69
CA ILE A 255 -8.70 10.80 7.28
C ILE A 255 -8.69 9.31 6.77
N ALA A 256 -9.44 8.30 7.31
CA ALA A 256 -10.14 7.19 6.55
C ALA A 256 -11.67 7.11 6.83
N ILE A 257 -12.43 6.06 6.45
CA ILE A 257 -13.91 5.88 6.34
C ILE A 257 -14.48 4.47 6.03
N GLN A 258 -15.08 3.73 6.94
CA GLN A 258 -15.45 2.33 6.74
C GLN A 258 -16.93 2.00 6.44
N ASN A 259 -17.28 0.75 6.10
CA ASN A 259 -18.60 0.30 5.60
C ASN A 259 -19.83 0.74 6.44
N ASP A 260 -19.82 0.56 7.76
CA ASP A 260 -20.82 0.93 8.78
C ASP A 260 -20.63 2.31 9.51
N ARG A 261 -19.73 3.19 9.03
CA ARG A 261 -19.94 4.67 8.88
C ARG A 261 -19.54 5.76 9.91
N LYS A 262 -18.43 5.66 10.63
CA LYS A 262 -17.96 6.35 11.84
C LYS A 262 -16.76 7.50 11.77
N ILE A 263 -15.37 7.39 12.02
CA ILE A 263 -14.05 8.33 11.88
C ILE A 263 -12.70 8.53 12.91
N ILE A 264 -11.37 8.02 12.82
CA ILE A 264 -9.93 8.05 13.62
C ILE A 264 -8.49 8.82 13.30
N LEU A 265 -7.59 9.46 14.15
CA LEU A 265 -6.49 10.42 13.67
C LEU A 265 -5.03 10.84 14.27
N GLY A 266 -3.78 10.80 13.69
CA GLY A 266 -2.45 11.18 14.39
C GLY A 266 -1.47 12.39 13.99
N GLY A 267 -0.46 12.84 14.79
CA GLY A 267 0.53 13.98 14.47
C GLY A 267 0.98 15.01 15.57
N ASN A 268 1.13 16.34 15.36
CA ASN A 268 1.71 17.38 16.29
C ASN A 268 1.15 17.56 17.72
N PHE A 269 0.10 16.86 18.08
CA PHE A 269 -0.99 17.37 18.91
C PHE A 269 -0.77 17.77 20.41
N THR A 270 -1.71 18.55 21.01
CA THR A 270 -1.88 19.18 22.38
C THR A 270 -3.34 19.39 22.95
N SER A 271 -4.29 20.10 22.29
CA SER A 271 -5.59 20.69 22.73
C SER A 271 -6.82 20.68 21.70
N TYR A 272 -7.68 19.64 21.54
CA TYR A 272 -9.05 19.66 20.95
C TYR A 272 -9.99 19.63 22.15
N ASN A 273 -10.32 20.81 22.63
CA ASN A 273 -11.10 21.09 23.83
C ASN A 273 -10.65 20.51 25.21
N ASP A 274 -9.45 19.91 25.34
CA ASP A 274 -8.46 19.99 26.47
C ASP A 274 -8.51 19.13 27.79
N ASN A 275 -7.32 18.56 28.15
CA ASN A 275 -6.87 17.55 29.17
C ASN A 275 -5.33 17.24 28.93
N GLU A 276 -4.73 16.05 29.25
CA GLU A 276 -3.40 15.57 28.73
C GLU A 276 -3.35 14.14 28.06
N ALA A 277 -2.51 13.90 27.03
CA ALA A 277 -2.32 12.70 26.17
C ALA A 277 -1.25 12.91 25.09
N ASN A 278 -1.07 12.07 24.06
CA ASN A 278 -0.84 12.54 22.70
C ASN A 278 -1.41 11.68 21.54
N ARG A 279 -0.55 11.32 20.61
CA ARG A 279 -0.79 10.95 19.23
C ARG A 279 -1.64 9.68 18.97
N ILE A 280 -2.66 9.27 19.76
CA ILE A 280 -3.75 8.23 19.55
C ILE A 280 -5.18 8.80 20.13
N ILE A 281 -6.39 8.73 19.44
CA ILE A 281 -7.81 9.31 19.66
C ILE A 281 -8.99 9.03 18.61
N ARG A 282 -10.33 8.91 18.89
CA ARG A 282 -11.56 8.76 17.98
C ARG A 282 -13.02 8.80 18.64
N LEU A 283 -14.16 8.54 17.93
CA LEU A 283 -15.64 8.92 18.03
C LEU A 283 -16.76 7.73 18.01
N ASN A 284 -18.05 7.91 17.55
CA ASN A 284 -19.11 6.91 17.08
C ASN A 284 -19.80 7.07 15.60
N GLU A 285 -19.49 8.02 14.68
CA GLU A 285 -20.34 8.77 13.67
C GLU A 285 -20.30 10.28 14.05
N ASP A 286 -21.43 10.98 14.27
CA ASP A 286 -21.66 12.25 15.01
C ASP A 286 -20.42 13.06 15.37
N GLY A 287 -19.75 12.76 16.47
CA GLY A 287 -18.34 12.99 16.63
C GLY A 287 -17.90 13.45 18.03
N SER A 288 -18.45 12.85 19.10
CA SER A 288 -18.46 13.28 20.50
C SER A 288 -17.84 12.27 21.56
N ILE A 289 -18.53 11.70 22.61
CA ILE A 289 -18.05 10.83 23.79
C ILE A 289 -18.64 9.35 24.03
N ASP A 290 -18.00 8.21 23.64
CA ASP A 290 -18.29 6.74 23.91
C ASP A 290 -17.02 5.79 23.82
N ASN A 291 -17.04 4.45 23.51
CA ASN A 291 -16.11 3.48 24.19
C ASN A 291 -15.47 2.11 23.60
N THR A 292 -14.94 1.94 22.37
CA THR A 292 -13.97 0.86 21.84
C THR A 292 -12.41 1.03 21.37
N PHE A 293 -11.50 1.95 21.87
CA PHE A 293 -9.97 1.87 22.14
C PHE A 293 -9.40 2.30 23.64
N LEU A 294 -8.95 1.47 24.70
CA LEU A 294 -7.95 1.53 25.89
C LEU A 294 -6.39 0.91 25.79
N SER A 295 -5.18 1.62 25.56
CA SER A 295 -3.69 1.29 25.33
C SER A 295 -2.53 2.26 24.67
N SER A 296 -2.62 3.30 23.74
CA SER A 296 -1.74 4.60 23.65
C SER A 296 -0.52 4.94 22.66
N GLY A 297 -0.61 5.85 21.64
CA GLY A 297 0.37 6.04 20.50
C GLY A 297 1.65 6.90 20.64
N PHE A 298 2.20 7.45 19.53
CA PHE A 298 3.65 7.58 19.17
C PHE A 298 4.62 8.83 19.36
N ASN A 299 5.10 9.23 20.55
CA ASN A 299 5.66 10.58 20.91
C ASN A 299 6.75 11.39 20.13
N ASN A 300 6.92 11.30 18.80
CA ASN A 300 7.43 12.47 18.02
C ASN A 300 7.23 12.43 16.48
N GLY A 301 6.32 13.21 15.92
CA GLY A 301 6.43 13.74 14.56
C GLY A 301 5.24 13.50 13.61
N THR A 302 5.36 14.14 12.44
CA THR A 302 4.41 14.19 11.33
C THR A 302 3.96 12.89 10.74
N VAL A 303 2.69 12.56 10.83
CA VAL A 303 2.14 11.33 10.22
C VAL A 303 1.82 11.59 8.73
N GLN A 304 1.32 10.70 7.86
CA GLN A 304 0.90 11.05 6.48
C GLN A 304 -0.31 10.29 5.77
N VAL A 305 -1.23 9.43 6.27
CA VAL A 305 -2.21 8.63 5.43
C VAL A 305 -3.56 8.03 6.06
N ILE A 306 -4.65 7.52 5.35
CA ILE A 306 -5.65 6.35 5.55
C ILE A 306 -6.94 6.10 4.53
N LYS A 307 -7.40 4.93 3.91
CA LYS A 307 -8.51 4.62 2.84
C LYS A 307 -8.81 3.11 2.66
N ILE A 308 -9.80 2.44 2.00
CA ILE A 308 -10.03 0.96 2.24
C ILE A 308 -10.43 -0.01 1.08
N ASP A 309 -10.08 -1.28 1.33
CA ASP A 309 -10.29 -2.63 0.74
C ASP A 309 -11.34 -3.54 1.44
N SER A 310 -11.90 -4.46 0.64
CA SER A 310 -12.72 -5.63 1.01
C SER A 310 -12.96 -5.91 2.51
N SER A 311 -12.12 -6.71 3.17
CA SER A 311 -12.33 -7.11 4.58
C SER A 311 -11.69 -6.14 5.61
N GLY A 312 -11.09 -5.03 5.16
CA GLY A 312 -10.85 -3.81 5.94
C GLY A 312 -9.51 -3.48 6.63
N ASN A 313 -8.30 -3.87 6.26
CA ASN A 313 -7.09 -3.91 7.10
C ASN A 313 -6.21 -2.60 7.12
N ILE A 314 -6.31 -1.71 8.10
CA ILE A 314 -5.91 -0.27 8.00
C ILE A 314 -4.49 0.23 7.54
N MET A 315 -4.22 1.45 7.05
CA MET A 315 -2.83 1.78 6.62
C MET A 315 -2.46 3.26 6.56
N VAL A 316 -1.17 3.57 6.80
CA VAL A 316 -0.46 4.83 7.16
C VAL A 316 1.13 4.78 6.91
N GLY A 317 2.04 5.57 7.54
CA GLY A 317 3.49 5.26 7.89
C GLY A 317 4.62 6.36 7.88
N GLY A 318 5.65 6.45 8.79
CA GLY A 318 6.73 7.50 8.93
C GLY A 318 8.14 7.30 9.63
N SER A 319 8.76 8.36 10.23
CA SER A 319 10.02 8.35 11.08
C SER A 319 10.17 9.17 12.45
N PHE A 320 9.84 8.66 13.69
CA PHE A 320 9.65 9.39 15.02
C PHE A 320 10.79 9.44 16.09
N THR A 321 10.85 8.75 17.25
CA THR A 321 12.10 8.04 17.73
C THR A 321 11.92 7.07 18.90
N ASN A 322 12.48 5.87 18.72
CA ASN A 322 12.36 4.71 19.61
C ASN A 322 10.89 4.55 20.08
N LEU A 323 10.63 4.01 21.27
CA LEU A 323 9.60 4.58 22.12
C LEU A 323 8.19 3.89 22.26
N TYR A 324 7.88 2.63 21.93
CA TYR A 324 6.50 2.25 21.50
C TYR A 324 5.18 2.38 22.35
N ASN A 325 4.04 1.97 21.75
CA ASN A 325 2.73 1.56 22.28
C ASN A 325 2.93 0.66 23.49
N GLY A 326 3.84 -0.27 23.27
CA GLY A 326 4.39 -1.19 24.22
C GLY A 326 5.72 -1.72 23.70
N THR A 327 5.82 -2.11 22.42
CA THR A 327 6.96 -2.96 22.01
C THR A 327 7.69 -2.78 20.64
N LYS A 328 8.33 -3.89 20.21
CA LYS A 328 9.71 -4.13 19.76
C LYS A 328 10.09 -3.42 18.48
N VAL A 329 9.76 -3.96 17.30
CA VAL A 329 9.51 -3.31 15.99
C VAL A 329 10.48 -2.21 15.49
N ASN A 330 10.25 -1.61 14.31
CA ASN A 330 10.90 -0.38 13.74
C ASN A 330 10.00 0.16 12.52
N ARG A 331 10.30 1.17 11.68
CA ARG A 331 9.41 1.94 10.71
C ARG A 331 8.49 1.39 9.55
N VAL A 332 7.41 0.63 9.86
CA VAL A 332 6.07 0.54 9.14
C VAL A 332 4.91 -0.21 9.91
N VAL A 333 3.86 0.47 10.45
CA VAL A 333 3.03 0.15 11.67
C VAL A 333 1.55 -0.41 11.70
N LEU A 334 1.00 -1.24 10.80
CA LEU A 334 -0.44 -1.64 10.67
C LEU A 334 -1.45 -2.39 11.64
N LEU A 335 -2.35 -1.71 12.44
CA LEU A 335 -3.54 -2.19 13.29
C LEU A 335 -4.99 -2.63 12.83
N ASN A 336 -5.50 -3.79 13.21
CA ASN A 336 -6.94 -4.10 13.44
C ASN A 336 -8.02 -2.99 13.52
N SER A 337 -9.32 -3.30 13.47
CA SER A 337 -10.37 -2.26 13.41
C SER A 337 -10.46 -1.43 14.69
N ASN A 338 -10.33 -2.08 15.85
CA ASN A 338 -10.04 -1.50 17.18
C ASN A 338 -8.53 -1.46 17.57
N GLY A 339 -7.60 -1.82 16.72
CA GLY A 339 -6.17 -1.71 17.01
C GLY A 339 -5.40 -2.45 18.17
N THR A 340 -5.41 -3.79 18.43
CA THR A 340 -4.27 -4.62 19.03
C THR A 340 -3.02 -4.44 18.20
N ILE A 341 -2.12 -5.44 18.21
CA ILE A 341 -0.82 -5.44 17.61
C ILE A 341 -0.52 -6.81 16.82
N LYS A 342 -0.41 -6.89 15.44
CA LYS A 342 -0.65 -8.02 14.41
C LYS A 342 0.63 -8.61 13.86
N THR A 343 1.48 -8.85 14.84
CA THR A 343 2.26 -10.06 15.12
C THR A 343 2.47 -11.14 14.09
N ASP A 344 1.50 -11.43 13.23
CA ASP A 344 1.63 -12.48 12.22
C ASP A 344 2.24 -11.86 10.95
N PHE A 345 1.61 -10.77 10.51
CA PHE A 345 1.98 -9.82 9.49
C PHE A 345 3.28 -9.13 9.86
N ASP A 346 4.09 -8.71 8.90
CA ASP A 346 5.34 -7.96 9.10
C ASP A 346 5.78 -7.32 7.75
N MET A 347 6.82 -6.48 7.75
CA MET A 347 7.48 -5.93 6.56
C MET A 347 8.76 -5.09 6.81
N GLY A 348 9.63 -5.55 7.72
CA GLY A 348 11.05 -5.47 7.36
C GLY A 348 12.07 -5.51 8.50
N SER A 349 13.33 -5.39 8.12
CA SER A 349 14.20 -4.43 8.76
C SER A 349 14.10 -3.01 8.19
N GLY A 350 13.27 -2.77 7.14
CA GLY A 350 12.88 -1.56 6.34
C GLY A 350 13.35 -0.13 6.74
N PRO A 351 12.67 1.02 6.47
CA PRO A 351 13.25 2.37 6.19
C PRO A 351 14.69 2.93 6.64
N ALA A 352 15.27 4.06 6.13
CA ALA A 352 16.69 4.48 6.50
C ALA A 352 17.14 5.97 6.41
N SER A 353 16.67 6.84 5.50
CA SER A 353 16.79 8.33 5.60
C SER A 353 15.52 8.93 5.03
N ALA A 354 14.78 9.87 5.65
CA ALA A 354 13.49 10.53 5.29
C ALA A 354 12.09 9.94 5.80
N SER A 355 10.90 9.77 5.13
CA SER A 355 9.60 9.17 5.77
C SER A 355 8.47 8.39 4.91
N VAL A 356 7.31 7.83 5.40
CA VAL A 356 6.21 7.01 4.65
C VAL A 356 4.81 7.78 4.33
N LEU A 357 3.76 7.34 3.52
CA LEU A 357 2.91 8.26 2.63
C LEU A 357 1.30 8.32 2.27
N THR A 358 0.55 7.67 1.29
CA THR A 358 -0.98 7.58 0.88
C THR A 358 -1.90 6.28 0.86
N LEU A 359 -2.37 5.59 -0.24
CA LEU A 359 -2.84 4.14 -0.44
C LEU A 359 -4.11 3.68 -1.38
N GLU A 360 -4.36 2.39 -1.81
CA GLU A 360 -5.57 1.74 -2.52
C GLU A 360 -5.74 0.17 -2.42
N ASN A 361 -6.58 -0.60 -3.19
CA ASN A 361 -6.81 -2.08 -3.05
C ASN A 361 -7.26 -2.91 -4.27
N ASN A 362 -6.99 -4.25 -4.32
CA ASN A 362 -7.49 -5.27 -5.30
C ASN A 362 -8.02 -6.56 -4.64
N LEU A 363 -8.34 -7.53 -5.51
CA LEU A 363 -8.97 -8.84 -5.39
C LEU A 363 -8.04 -10.02 -5.03
N GLU A 364 -6.91 -10.15 -5.73
CA GLU A 364 -5.96 -11.32 -5.78
C GLU A 364 -4.73 -11.50 -4.61
N GLY A 365 -4.74 -10.09 -4.48
CA GLY A 365 -5.25 -9.23 -3.38
C GLY A 365 -4.15 -8.25 -3.02
N SER A 366 -3.69 -7.46 -3.97
CA SER A 366 -2.28 -7.20 -4.04
C SER A 366 -1.89 -5.95 -3.28
N TRP A 367 -1.42 -5.97 -2.04
CA TRP A 367 -1.21 -4.75 -1.24
C TRP A 367 -0.43 -3.59 -2.04
N PHE A 368 -0.49 -2.22 -1.90
CA PHE A 368 0.54 -1.13 -2.17
C PHE A 368 0.68 -0.06 -1.10
N VAL A 369 1.76 0.73 -1.17
CA VAL A 369 2.36 1.66 -0.21
C VAL A 369 2.95 2.85 -1.01
N GLY A 370 3.67 3.76 -0.38
CA GLY A 370 4.20 5.11 -0.72
C GLY A 370 5.24 5.42 0.34
N GLY A 371 6.53 5.50 0.02
CA GLY A 371 7.60 5.39 1.00
C GLY A 371 8.87 5.93 0.48
N SER A 372 9.54 6.59 1.38
CA SER A 372 10.33 7.68 0.96
C SER A 372 11.49 7.45 -0.08
N PHE A 373 12.29 6.40 0.03
CA PHE A 373 13.66 5.94 -0.33
C PHE A 373 14.81 6.70 -1.04
N SER A 374 16.00 6.43 -0.50
CA SER A 374 17.16 6.16 -1.35
C SER A 374 18.11 5.03 -0.91
N VAL A 375 17.56 4.01 -0.25
CA VAL A 375 18.03 2.66 0.10
C VAL A 375 16.74 1.73 0.30
N PHE A 376 16.62 0.37 0.25
CA PHE A 376 15.43 -0.51 0.71
C PHE A 376 15.68 -2.00 0.93
N ASP A 377 14.96 -2.46 1.95
CA ASP A 377 15.28 -3.35 3.02
C ASP A 377 16.44 -4.27 2.74
N GLY A 378 17.56 -3.79 3.26
CA GLY A 378 18.83 -3.94 2.62
C GLY A 378 18.90 -3.21 1.26
N GLN A 379 19.25 -4.06 0.28
CA GLN A 379 19.41 -4.05 -1.20
C GLN A 379 19.50 -2.75 -2.06
N ASN A 380 19.93 -2.83 -3.34
CA ASN A 380 19.93 -1.70 -4.31
C ASN A 380 18.76 -1.78 -5.32
N GLN A 381 18.21 -0.67 -5.86
CA GLN A 381 16.99 -0.55 -6.73
C GLN A 381 16.40 0.89 -6.73
N GLY A 382 16.52 1.69 -7.77
CA GLY A 382 15.83 2.93 -7.99
C GLY A 382 14.39 2.86 -8.45
N ARG A 383 13.50 2.44 -7.59
CA ARG A 383 13.18 3.39 -6.57
C ARG A 383 12.36 2.59 -5.33
N LEU A 384 11.18 2.66 -4.57
CA LEU A 384 9.68 2.19 -4.41
C LEU A 384 8.93 0.80 -4.49
N ALA A 385 8.33 0.31 -3.40
CA ALA A 385 8.18 -1.13 -3.20
C ALA A 385 6.88 -1.96 -2.91
N LYS A 386 6.60 -2.96 -3.77
CA LYS A 386 5.61 -4.08 -3.87
C LYS A 386 5.54 -5.15 -2.69
N ILE A 387 5.27 -4.90 -1.38
CA ILE A 387 4.82 -5.90 -0.30
C ILE A 387 3.46 -6.70 -0.58
N ASN A 388 3.42 -8.01 -0.58
CA ASN A 388 2.40 -8.92 -1.08
C ASN A 388 1.19 -9.33 -0.23
N ASN A 389 0.84 -10.60 -0.33
CA ASN A 389 -0.08 -11.31 0.50
C ASN A 389 0.63 -12.15 1.56
N GLN A 390 1.96 -12.20 1.58
CA GLN A 390 2.76 -13.16 2.31
C GLN A 390 3.87 -12.58 3.21
N GLY A 391 4.90 -11.83 2.79
CA GLY A 391 5.77 -11.26 3.85
C GLY A 391 7.05 -10.49 3.56
N GLU A 392 8.14 -11.19 3.25
CA GLU A 392 9.46 -10.81 2.67
C GLU A 392 9.25 -10.42 1.23
N ILE A 393 10.28 -10.27 0.38
CA ILE A 393 10.07 -9.47 -0.80
C ILE A 393 10.22 -10.20 -2.16
N ASP A 394 9.37 -9.84 -3.14
CA ASP A 394 9.12 -10.58 -4.36
C ASP A 394 9.99 -10.07 -5.48
N SER A 395 11.24 -10.49 -5.34
CA SER A 395 12.26 -10.95 -6.29
C SER A 395 11.86 -11.28 -7.76
N SER A 396 10.78 -10.72 -8.36
CA SER A 396 10.26 -11.13 -9.70
C SER A 396 9.74 -10.08 -10.73
N TYR A 397 9.78 -8.78 -10.47
CA TYR A 397 9.65 -7.66 -11.45
C TYR A 397 11.07 -7.41 -12.13
N LEU A 398 11.43 -6.20 -12.61
CA LEU A 398 12.77 -5.68 -13.04
C LEU A 398 13.99 -5.82 -12.00
N THR A 399 15.21 -6.41 -12.16
CA THR A 399 16.34 -6.56 -11.11
C THR A 399 16.67 -5.48 -9.94
N ALA A 400 17.91 -4.97 -9.72
CA ALA A 400 18.28 -4.28 -8.43
C ALA A 400 19.30 -3.10 -8.44
N GLY A 401 18.92 -1.88 -8.80
CA GLY A 401 18.47 -1.66 -10.16
C GLY A 401 17.67 -0.39 -10.48
N ILE A 402 17.02 -0.31 -11.64
CA ILE A 402 16.55 0.85 -12.46
C ILE A 402 16.16 2.08 -11.67
N GLY A 403 16.30 3.31 -12.16
CA GLY A 403 15.83 4.48 -11.45
C GLY A 403 14.41 4.97 -11.74
N PHE A 404 14.00 5.99 -10.99
CA PHE A 404 12.94 6.99 -11.24
C PHE A 404 13.47 8.43 -10.88
N ASP A 405 13.07 9.60 -11.46
CA ASP A 405 13.66 11.01 -11.28
C ASP A 405 12.97 12.26 -10.68
N ASP A 406 11.71 12.27 -10.29
CA ASP A 406 11.35 12.76 -8.95
C ASP A 406 10.27 11.84 -8.31
N SER A 407 10.10 11.87 -7.01
CA SER A 407 10.19 10.74 -6.06
C SER A 407 8.94 10.35 -5.20
N VAL A 408 8.35 9.12 -5.15
CA VAL A 408 6.98 8.83 -5.76
C VAL A 408 5.73 8.17 -5.01
N LEU A 409 4.45 8.60 -5.16
CA LEU A 409 3.38 8.50 -4.09
C LEU A 409 1.82 8.13 -4.25
N LYS A 410 1.28 6.94 -4.51
CA LYS A 410 -0.20 6.57 -4.51
C LYS A 410 -0.40 5.17 -5.12
N ILE A 411 -1.20 4.99 -6.19
CA ILE A 411 -1.79 3.77 -6.80
C ILE A 411 -3.33 3.55 -6.53
N ILE A 412 -4.03 2.50 -7.03
CA ILE A 412 -5.48 2.08 -7.07
C ILE A 412 -5.49 0.55 -7.18
N SER A 413 -6.54 -0.28 -7.14
CA SER A 413 -6.36 -1.59 -7.82
C SER A 413 -7.55 -2.30 -8.46
N LEU A 414 -7.23 -3.40 -9.18
CA LEU A 414 -7.74 -3.82 -10.49
C LEU A 414 -7.74 -5.34 -10.74
N ASN A 415 -7.78 -5.72 -12.04
CA ASN A 415 -8.51 -6.84 -12.59
C ASN A 415 -7.71 -7.69 -13.61
N ASP A 416 -6.77 -7.15 -14.41
CA ASP A 416 -5.97 -7.95 -15.36
C ASP A 416 -4.44 -7.96 -15.10
N LYS A 417 -4.10 -8.21 -13.84
CA LYS A 417 -2.87 -8.87 -13.32
C LYS A 417 -1.53 -8.17 -13.37
N LYS A 418 -1.50 -7.07 -14.06
CA LYS A 418 -0.30 -6.36 -14.44
C LYS A 418 -0.16 -5.20 -13.40
N THR A 419 0.26 -3.93 -13.58
CA THR A 419 0.30 -2.94 -12.44
C THR A 419 0.48 -1.44 -12.77
N MET A 420 -0.13 -0.47 -12.02
CA MET A 420 0.13 1.00 -12.07
C MET A 420 0.58 1.97 -10.90
N VAL A 421 1.62 2.78 -11.10
CA VAL A 421 1.98 4.03 -10.39
C VAL A 421 1.57 5.39 -11.07
N PHE A 422 1.95 6.55 -10.51
CA PHE A 422 1.87 8.01 -10.90
C PHE A 422 2.98 8.81 -10.11
N GLY A 423 3.13 10.16 -9.97
CA GLY A 423 4.21 10.89 -9.19
C GLY A 423 5.57 11.41 -9.73
N SER A 424 5.97 12.67 -9.55
CA SER A 424 7.42 13.05 -9.53
C SER A 424 8.23 13.07 -10.81
N PHE A 425 8.36 12.04 -11.65
CA PHE A 425 9.46 11.95 -12.72
C PHE A 425 9.42 13.10 -15.54
N THR A 426 10.33 13.27 -16.54
CA THR A 426 11.77 13.32 -16.85
C THR A 426 12.71 12.19 -17.31
N LYS A 427 12.60 10.87 -16.99
CA LYS A 427 13.04 9.66 -17.76
C LYS A 427 12.24 8.42 -17.26
N PHE A 428 12.61 7.15 -17.52
CA PHE A 428 12.47 5.90 -16.68
C PHE A 428 13.10 4.71 -17.34
N ASN A 429 13.79 3.90 -16.55
CA ASN A 429 15.02 3.28 -16.98
C ASN A 429 15.67 4.02 -18.14
N ASN A 430 15.96 5.30 -17.99
CA ASN A 430 16.71 5.93 -19.05
C ASN A 430 15.99 5.96 -20.42
N ASN A 431 14.66 6.04 -20.55
CA ASN A 431 14.04 6.33 -21.86
C ASN A 431 13.04 7.51 -21.85
N SER A 432 12.50 7.90 -23.02
CA SER A 432 11.61 9.06 -23.17
C SER A 432 10.15 8.69 -23.04
N VAL A 433 9.70 8.73 -21.81
CA VAL A 433 8.34 9.13 -21.59
C VAL A 433 8.34 10.01 -20.35
N ASN A 434 7.42 10.97 -20.30
CA ASN A 434 7.65 12.32 -19.82
C ASN A 434 6.77 12.93 -18.59
N ARG A 435 5.77 12.23 -17.95
CA ARG A 435 4.94 12.17 -16.66
C ARG A 435 3.65 11.14 -16.53
N ILE A 436 3.50 9.80 -16.89
CA ILE A 436 2.23 8.89 -16.94
C ILE A 436 2.28 7.38 -17.55
N THR A 437 2.55 6.24 -16.81
CA THR A 437 2.90 4.76 -17.05
C THR A 437 1.96 3.50 -17.33
N LYS A 438 2.45 2.24 -17.65
CA LYS A 438 1.72 0.93 -17.92
C LYS A 438 2.39 -0.45 -17.58
N LEU A 439 2.38 -1.07 -16.36
CA LEU A 439 3.14 -2.32 -16.13
C LEU A 439 2.43 -3.60 -16.65
N LEU A 440 2.54 -4.06 -17.92
CA LEU A 440 2.09 -5.42 -18.35
C LEU A 440 2.82 -6.61 -17.68
N GLU A 441 3.66 -7.38 -18.38
CA GLU A 441 3.90 -8.81 -18.06
C GLU A 441 5.36 -9.26 -18.35
N ASP A 442 6.11 -9.72 -17.32
CA ASP A 442 7.52 -10.27 -17.28
C ASP A 442 8.74 -9.48 -16.66
N GLY A 443 8.54 -8.32 -15.99
CA GLY A 443 9.54 -7.32 -15.45
C GLY A 443 9.50 -5.70 -15.54
N SER A 444 9.57 -4.63 -16.47
CA SER A 444 9.11 -4.07 -17.87
C SER A 444 8.88 -2.55 -18.05
N LEU A 445 8.19 -2.35 -19.18
CA LEU A 445 8.05 -1.36 -20.23
C LEU A 445 6.87 -1.72 -21.19
N ASP A 446 5.61 -1.23 -21.06
CA ASP A 446 4.58 -1.44 -22.09
C ASP A 446 5.01 -0.65 -23.31
N GLN A 447 4.50 -0.99 -24.48
CA GLN A 447 4.77 -0.14 -25.65
C GLN A 447 3.48 -0.01 -26.45
N ASN A 448 2.33 0.04 -25.76
CA ASN A 448 1.01 0.02 -26.40
C ASN A 448 0.20 1.32 -26.27
N PHE A 449 0.01 1.93 -25.10
CA PHE A 449 -0.95 3.03 -24.91
C PHE A 449 -0.34 4.45 -25.15
N ASN A 450 -1.04 5.29 -25.94
CA ASN A 450 -0.61 6.60 -26.53
C ASN A 450 0.56 6.55 -27.57
N ARG A 451 0.85 7.62 -28.36
CA ARG A 451 2.03 7.93 -29.25
C ARG A 451 2.10 9.40 -29.74
N SER A 452 3.25 10.11 -29.64
CA SER A 452 3.50 11.47 -30.22
C SER A 452 4.93 12.08 -30.18
N GLN A 453 5.44 12.67 -29.06
CA GLN A 453 6.85 13.19 -28.90
C GLN A 453 7.40 13.68 -27.50
N SER A 454 6.59 14.06 -26.47
CA SER A 454 6.86 14.29 -25.00
C SER A 454 5.96 15.30 -24.18
N GLY A 455 4.95 14.99 -23.30
CA GLY A 455 4.10 16.07 -22.65
C GLY A 455 2.69 15.92 -21.96
N ALA A 456 2.19 16.39 -20.77
CA ALA A 456 2.40 16.74 -19.31
C ALA A 456 3.42 17.73 -18.73
N ASN A 457 3.95 17.56 -17.49
CA ASN A 457 4.83 18.63 -16.94
C ASN A 457 5.60 18.50 -15.58
N ASP A 458 4.93 18.05 -14.51
CA ASP A 458 4.81 18.78 -13.21
C ASP A 458 4.49 17.70 -12.07
N LEU A 459 4.70 17.85 -10.69
CA LEU A 459 4.32 17.17 -9.32
C LEU A 459 3.50 15.81 -8.94
N ILE A 460 2.28 15.78 -8.28
CA ILE A 460 1.15 14.74 -8.40
C ILE A 460 0.15 13.95 -7.36
N ASP A 461 -0.12 14.05 -6.02
CA ASP A 461 -1.17 13.46 -4.98
C ASP A 461 -1.92 12.07 -4.90
N THR A 462 -3.26 11.86 -5.17
CA THR A 462 -3.99 10.58 -4.74
C THR A 462 -5.40 10.11 -5.33
N ALA A 463 -5.78 8.80 -5.48
CA ALA A 463 -6.75 8.16 -6.49
C ALA A 463 -7.89 7.07 -6.15
N VAL A 464 -8.45 6.33 -7.20
CA VAL A 464 -9.56 5.25 -7.42
C VAL A 464 -9.95 4.96 -8.91
N ILE A 465 -10.64 3.82 -9.29
CA ILE A 465 -11.33 3.45 -10.60
C ILE A 465 -12.88 3.65 -10.67
N GLN A 466 -13.53 3.63 -11.87
CA GLN A 466 -14.79 2.86 -12.10
C GLN A 466 -14.68 1.83 -13.25
N ASP A 467 -15.78 1.17 -13.55
CA ASP A 467 -15.76 -0.27 -13.77
C ASP A 467 -15.36 -0.73 -15.18
N ASP A 468 -15.65 0.01 -16.25
CA ASP A 468 -15.53 -0.53 -17.61
C ASP A 468 -14.08 -0.65 -18.17
N GLY A 469 -13.03 -0.55 -17.34
CA GLY A 469 -11.64 -0.96 -17.67
C GLY A 469 -10.51 0.13 -17.71
N LYS A 470 -10.63 1.16 -16.88
CA LYS A 470 -10.68 2.53 -17.43
C LYS A 470 -10.31 3.60 -16.35
N ILE A 471 -10.20 4.92 -16.58
CA ILE A 471 -9.21 5.90 -15.96
C ILE A 471 -9.70 7.40 -15.56
N ILE A 472 -9.14 8.30 -14.66
CA ILE A 472 -9.60 9.67 -14.18
C ILE A 472 -8.57 10.51 -13.38
N PHE A 473 -7.51 11.08 -13.91
CA PHE A 473 -6.62 12.04 -13.22
C PHE A 473 -7.09 13.00 -12.07
N GLY A 474 -6.28 13.93 -11.49
CA GLY A 474 -5.16 14.75 -11.97
C GLY A 474 -4.46 15.68 -10.95
N GLY A 475 -3.41 16.51 -11.22
CA GLY A 475 -2.61 17.29 -10.18
C GLY A 475 -2.34 18.88 -10.05
N LYS A 476 -1.49 19.74 -10.70
CA LYS A 476 -1.69 21.20 -11.11
C LYS A 476 -2.23 21.85 -12.59
N PHE A 477 -2.44 21.48 -14.00
CA PHE A 477 -1.90 20.88 -15.41
C PHE A 477 -2.53 21.64 -16.58
N THR A 478 -1.92 22.67 -17.15
CA THR A 478 -2.52 23.29 -18.37
C THR A 478 -2.86 22.29 -19.46
N LYS A 479 -2.07 21.23 -19.69
CA LYS A 479 -2.06 20.52 -20.98
C LYS A 479 -1.49 19.08 -20.98
N TYR A 480 -1.37 18.51 -22.19
CA TYR A 480 -1.22 17.13 -22.76
C TYR A 480 -1.48 17.37 -24.30
N ASN A 481 -0.96 16.61 -25.26
CA ASN A 481 -0.50 17.14 -26.58
C ASN A 481 -1.46 17.26 -27.76
N ASP A 482 -1.40 18.21 -28.68
CA ASP A 482 -0.68 19.47 -28.79
C ASP A 482 -1.33 20.63 -27.97
N LEU A 483 -2.12 20.34 -26.93
CA LEU A 483 -3.54 20.72 -26.98
C LEU A 483 -4.09 21.21 -25.59
N THR A 484 -5.23 21.92 -25.53
CA THR A 484 -5.86 22.63 -24.37
C THR A 484 -7.22 22.10 -23.92
N CYS A 485 -7.34 21.73 -22.66
CA CYS A 485 -8.63 21.66 -21.97
C CYS A 485 -8.50 22.28 -20.63
N ASN A 486 -9.35 21.94 -19.66
CA ASN A 486 -9.15 22.41 -18.34
C ASN A 486 -9.52 21.41 -17.19
N ARG A 487 -8.54 20.63 -16.63
CA ARG A 487 -8.23 20.02 -15.23
C ARG A 487 -9.52 19.64 -14.55
N ILE A 488 -10.39 19.14 -15.39
CA ILE A 488 -10.37 17.71 -15.45
C ILE A 488 -10.47 17.24 -16.91
N LEU A 489 -10.61 15.93 -17.13
CA LEU A 489 -10.39 15.14 -18.36
C LEU A 489 -10.63 13.63 -18.41
N ARG A 490 -11.40 13.17 -19.39
CA ARG A 490 -11.65 11.78 -19.70
C ARG A 490 -11.04 11.26 -21.06
N ILE A 491 -10.08 10.31 -21.02
CA ILE A 491 -9.47 9.34 -22.04
C ILE A 491 -10.32 8.11 -22.61
N LEU A 492 -9.73 6.93 -22.86
CA LEU A 492 -10.17 5.52 -23.15
C LEU A 492 -8.99 4.60 -22.63
N PRO A 493 -8.95 3.23 -22.57
CA PRO A 493 -7.83 2.46 -21.99
C PRO A 493 -6.44 2.67 -22.66
N ASP A 494 -6.28 3.73 -23.50
CA ASP A 494 -5.23 4.02 -24.49
C ASP A 494 -4.71 5.49 -24.77
N GLY A 495 -5.42 6.58 -25.13
CA GLY A 495 -4.73 7.83 -25.65
C GLY A 495 -5.38 9.24 -25.94
N SER A 496 -5.72 9.65 -27.21
CA SER A 496 -6.20 10.90 -27.95
C SER A 496 -7.59 11.62 -27.84
N ILE A 497 -8.66 11.18 -28.56
CA ILE A 497 -9.94 11.92 -28.81
C ILE A 497 -11.21 11.01 -28.93
N ASP A 498 -11.99 10.94 -27.84
CA ASP A 498 -13.39 10.48 -27.60
C ASP A 498 -13.75 10.92 -26.16
N ASN A 499 -13.68 12.21 -25.89
CA ASN A 499 -14.72 13.19 -26.23
C ASN A 499 -16.13 12.90 -25.65
N THR A 500 -16.39 11.74 -25.02
CA THR A 500 -17.74 11.40 -24.49
C THR A 500 -17.98 11.84 -23.06
N PHE A 501 -16.97 12.38 -22.38
CA PHE A 501 -17.21 13.48 -21.46
C PHE A 501 -17.43 14.69 -22.37
N SER A 502 -18.49 15.49 -22.28
CA SER A 502 -18.64 16.63 -23.20
C SER A 502 -18.04 17.95 -22.65
N THR A 503 -17.32 17.87 -21.52
CA THR A 503 -16.98 18.99 -20.63
C THR A 503 -15.93 20.05 -21.07
N GLY A 504 -16.30 21.13 -21.75
CA GLY A 504 -15.63 22.42 -22.06
C GLY A 504 -14.89 23.22 -20.95
N ALA A 505 -15.29 24.48 -20.69
CA ALA A 505 -14.55 25.61 -20.09
C ALA A 505 -13.55 25.37 -18.95
N GLY A 506 -13.80 24.56 -17.93
CA GLY A 506 -12.92 24.25 -16.80
C GLY A 506 -13.05 25.17 -15.55
N PHE A 507 -12.05 25.28 -14.64
CA PHE A 507 -11.90 25.70 -13.20
C PHE A 507 -10.44 26.10 -12.61
N ASN A 508 -10.31 26.88 -11.54
CA ASN A 508 -9.14 27.79 -11.30
C ASN A 508 -7.80 27.53 -10.62
N ASN A 509 -7.63 26.79 -9.56
CA ASN A 509 -6.37 26.54 -8.84
C ASN A 509 -6.72 25.46 -7.79
N GLN A 510 -5.83 24.93 -6.96
CA GLN A 510 -5.72 23.58 -6.33
C GLN A 510 -6.96 22.66 -6.16
N ILE A 511 -6.85 21.29 -6.18
CA ILE A 511 -7.61 20.03 -5.71
C ILE A 511 -6.54 19.24 -4.91
N TYR A 512 -6.72 18.04 -4.32
CA TYR A 512 -5.60 17.11 -4.00
C TYR A 512 -5.96 15.56 -3.77
N SER A 513 -7.04 14.91 -4.32
CA SER A 513 -7.40 13.41 -4.41
C SER A 513 -8.89 12.96 -4.53
N ILE A 514 -9.26 11.64 -4.69
CA ILE A 514 -10.42 11.08 -5.48
C ILE A 514 -11.06 9.63 -5.12
N ALA A 515 -12.40 9.25 -5.39
CA ALA A 515 -13.20 7.91 -5.29
C ALA A 515 -14.76 7.73 -5.47
N ILE A 516 -15.13 6.49 -5.88
CA ILE A 516 -16.22 5.96 -6.75
C ILE A 516 -17.18 4.88 -6.17
N GLN A 517 -18.44 4.79 -6.68
CA GLN A 517 -19.66 4.08 -6.24
C GLN A 517 -20.20 3.06 -7.28
N ALA A 518 -21.40 2.53 -7.00
CA ALA A 518 -22.36 1.98 -7.96
C ALA A 518 -22.97 2.96 -9.00
N ASP A 519 -23.53 4.12 -8.62
CA ASP A 519 -24.68 4.65 -9.39
C ASP A 519 -24.35 5.41 -10.70
N ASN A 520 -23.08 5.57 -11.08
CA ASN A 520 -22.69 6.46 -12.18
C ASN A 520 -23.26 7.88 -11.99
N LYS A 521 -23.18 8.45 -10.76
CA LYS A 521 -23.19 9.89 -10.39
C LYS A 521 -21.97 10.24 -9.53
N ILE A 522 -21.40 11.43 -9.73
CA ILE A 522 -20.18 11.91 -9.04
C ILE A 522 -20.41 13.11 -8.21
N ILE A 523 -19.79 13.14 -7.04
CA ILE A 523 -19.22 14.33 -6.39
C ILE A 523 -17.67 14.34 -6.30
N ALA A 524 -17.01 15.45 -5.97
CA ALA A 524 -15.55 15.64 -5.77
C ALA A 524 -15.26 16.49 -4.52
N ALA A 525 -14.33 17.46 -4.47
CA ALA A 525 -14.08 18.33 -3.31
C ALA A 525 -13.14 19.50 -3.67
N GLY A 526 -13.25 20.76 -3.16
CA GLY A 526 -12.33 21.82 -3.61
C GLY A 526 -11.83 23.11 -2.84
N HIS A 527 -11.75 24.29 -3.49
CA HIS A 527 -10.60 25.27 -3.62
C HIS A 527 -10.70 26.35 -4.72
N PHE A 528 -11.28 26.08 -5.90
CA PHE A 528 -11.75 26.88 -7.05
C PHE A 528 -12.05 28.37 -6.79
N THR A 529 -12.90 28.96 -7.58
CA THR A 529 -13.83 30.07 -7.37
C THR A 529 -14.90 29.89 -8.42
N ARG A 530 -14.55 29.29 -9.57
CA ARG A 530 -15.46 29.06 -10.67
C ARG A 530 -15.08 27.78 -11.42
N TYR A 531 -15.94 27.45 -12.37
CA TYR A 531 -15.78 26.38 -13.32
C TYR A 531 -16.38 26.70 -14.73
N ASN A 532 -16.47 27.96 -15.12
CA ASN A 532 -16.82 28.36 -16.49
C ASN A 532 -16.79 29.83 -16.57
N ASN A 533 -17.48 30.50 -15.64
CA ASN A 533 -18.00 31.85 -15.77
C ASN A 533 -19.08 32.13 -14.69
N ASP A 534 -19.07 31.52 -13.48
CA ASP A 534 -20.13 31.75 -12.47
C ASP A 534 -19.67 31.71 -11.00
N PRO A 535 -20.42 32.39 -10.08
CA PRO A 535 -20.03 32.61 -8.68
C PRO A 535 -20.67 31.63 -7.69
N SER A 536 -21.44 30.68 -8.20
CA SER A 536 -22.54 30.08 -7.46
C SER A 536 -22.26 28.62 -7.21
N ALA A 537 -21.55 27.92 -8.08
CA ALA A 537 -20.85 26.74 -7.59
C ALA A 537 -19.67 27.18 -6.73
N VAL A 538 -19.53 26.74 -5.46
CA VAL A 538 -18.49 27.22 -4.51
C VAL A 538 -18.44 26.49 -3.08
N ARG A 539 -17.68 25.39 -2.83
CA ARG A 539 -17.77 24.30 -1.76
C ARG A 539 -17.44 22.89 -2.39
N ILE A 540 -18.22 21.84 -2.08
CA ILE A 540 -18.22 20.53 -2.78
C ILE A 540 -19.03 20.44 -4.10
N ILE A 541 -20.08 19.55 -4.41
CA ILE A 541 -21.10 19.39 -5.60
C ILE A 541 -21.07 18.26 -6.82
N ARG A 542 -22.18 17.71 -7.47
CA ARG A 542 -22.29 16.44 -8.40
C ARG A 542 -22.69 16.27 -9.98
N LEU A 543 -22.43 15.13 -10.71
CA LEU A 543 -22.61 14.58 -12.16
C LEU A 543 -23.95 14.45 -12.97
N LEU A 544 -24.34 13.23 -13.38
CA LEU A 544 -24.99 12.76 -14.65
C LEU A 544 -23.99 12.43 -15.83
N PRO A 545 -23.61 11.15 -16.10
CA PRO A 545 -22.51 10.55 -16.91
C PRO A 545 -21.43 11.37 -17.64
N ASP A 546 -21.81 12.05 -18.69
CA ASP A 546 -20.98 12.85 -19.60
C ASP A 546 -20.72 14.27 -19.06
N GLY A 547 -21.67 14.75 -18.24
CA GLY A 547 -21.85 16.07 -17.55
C GLY A 547 -23.34 18.54 -18.38
N SER A 548 -24.62 18.93 -18.05
CA SER A 548 -25.33 20.22 -18.12
C SER A 548 -25.89 20.49 -16.72
N LYS A 549 -24.95 20.51 -15.74
CA LYS A 549 -25.19 20.51 -14.28
C LYS A 549 -25.79 19.21 -13.71
N ASP A 550 -25.78 19.03 -12.38
CA ASP A 550 -26.77 18.18 -11.69
C ASP A 550 -27.48 19.03 -10.66
N MET A 551 -28.51 19.71 -11.13
CA MET A 551 -29.34 20.58 -10.30
C MET A 551 -29.85 19.89 -9.01
N THR A 552 -29.95 18.55 -8.95
CA THR A 552 -30.57 17.83 -7.80
C THR A 552 -29.82 17.96 -6.49
N PHE A 553 -28.63 18.54 -6.52
CA PHE A 553 -27.61 18.27 -5.54
C PHE A 553 -27.37 19.48 -4.62
N ASN A 554 -27.98 19.58 -3.42
CA ASN A 554 -28.45 20.87 -2.85
C ASN A 554 -28.32 21.24 -1.32
N ALA A 555 -27.68 22.36 -0.95
CA ALA A 555 -27.98 23.14 0.28
C ALA A 555 -27.80 24.72 0.33
N GLY A 556 -26.78 25.42 -0.25
CA GLY A 556 -26.86 26.87 -0.64
C GLY A 556 -26.00 28.07 -0.08
N LEU A 557 -24.88 27.97 0.67
CA LEU A 557 -23.91 29.08 1.02
C LEU A 557 -22.50 28.68 1.46
N SER A 558 -22.22 27.43 1.61
CA SER A 558 -20.94 26.85 1.84
C SER A 558 -20.04 27.51 2.91
N ALA A 559 -18.74 27.25 2.82
CA ALA A 559 -17.55 27.59 3.72
C ALA A 559 -16.18 30.27 3.92
N GLU A 560 -15.12 30.63 4.72
CA GLU A 560 -13.80 30.94 4.26
C GLU A 560 -12.90 29.66 4.29
N ALA A 561 -12.63 29.13 3.08
CA ALA A 561 -11.60 28.17 2.58
C ALA A 561 -12.01 26.67 2.39
N VAL A 562 -11.25 26.04 1.48
CA VAL A 562 -10.82 24.66 1.14
C VAL A 562 -11.74 23.43 1.24
N ILE A 563 -11.27 22.24 0.73
CA ILE A 563 -11.65 20.80 0.80
C ILE A 563 -10.48 19.81 0.49
N GLU A 564 -10.38 18.57 1.05
CA GLU A 564 -9.21 17.63 1.12
C GLU A 564 -9.39 16.03 1.42
N VAL A 565 -9.31 14.78 0.80
CA VAL A 565 -8.91 13.77 -0.35
C VAL A 565 -10.07 12.70 -0.51
N VAL A 566 -10.68 12.02 -1.62
CA VAL A 566 -12.09 11.24 -1.85
C VAL A 566 -12.43 9.69 -1.73
N LEU A 567 -13.51 9.17 -1.06
CA LEU A 567 -14.02 7.76 -0.99
C LEU A 567 -15.43 7.59 -1.69
N ILE A 568 -16.01 6.37 -1.84
CA ILE A 568 -17.44 5.97 -1.55
C ILE A 568 -17.66 4.88 -0.45
N GLN A 569 -18.67 5.01 0.44
CA GLN A 569 -19.14 3.89 1.31
C GLN A 569 -20.40 3.21 0.75
N PRO A 570 -21.02 2.20 1.40
CA PRO A 570 -22.12 1.45 0.78
C PRO A 570 -23.35 2.25 0.32
N ASP A 571 -24.06 2.98 1.18
CA ASP A 571 -25.53 3.12 1.03
C ASP A 571 -26.17 4.53 0.85
N GLY A 572 -25.47 5.48 0.23
CA GLY A 572 -25.96 6.86 -0.01
C GLY A 572 -25.77 8.07 0.97
N LYS A 573 -24.67 8.27 1.74
CA LYS A 573 -24.25 9.51 2.47
C LYS A 573 -22.73 9.85 2.26
N ILE A 574 -22.10 10.98 2.61
CA ILE A 574 -20.71 11.38 2.18
C ILE A 574 -19.86 12.00 3.32
N LEU A 575 -18.54 12.22 3.20
CA LEU A 575 -17.55 12.84 4.09
C LEU A 575 -16.25 13.18 3.28
N VAL A 576 -15.55 14.28 3.58
CA VAL A 576 -14.77 15.17 2.65
C VAL A 576 -13.75 16.19 3.26
N GLY A 577 -12.43 16.04 3.27
CA GLY A 577 -11.60 16.93 4.13
C GLY A 577 -11.34 18.37 3.64
N GLY A 578 -10.25 19.11 3.95
CA GLY A 578 -9.67 20.43 3.50
C GLY A 578 -9.68 21.91 4.02
N ARG A 579 -8.53 22.63 4.04
CA ARG A 579 -7.98 23.82 4.78
C ARG A 579 -8.77 25.13 5.18
N PHE A 580 -9.74 24.97 6.11
CA PHE A 580 -12.37 25.87 7.09
C PHE A 580 -13.08 25.68 8.55
N THR A 581 -14.17 26.46 8.76
CA THR A 581 -14.56 26.90 10.07
C THR A 581 -16.04 27.35 10.25
N THR A 582 -16.94 27.11 9.27
CA THR A 582 -18.44 27.14 9.27
C THR A 582 -18.97 26.77 7.89
N PHE A 583 -20.28 26.76 7.66
CA PHE A 583 -20.84 26.60 6.33
C PHE A 583 -22.04 27.55 6.06
N ASN A 584 -22.12 28.70 6.78
CA ASN A 584 -23.04 29.84 6.54
C ASN A 584 -22.63 31.14 7.25
N GLY A 585 -22.26 31.22 8.53
CA GLY A 585 -22.52 30.25 9.64
C GLY A 585 -22.73 30.49 11.29
N GLN A 586 -22.72 29.07 11.34
CA GLN A 586 -22.86 27.90 12.26
C GLN A 586 -21.55 27.10 12.18
N SER A 587 -20.83 27.00 13.30
CA SER A 587 -19.60 26.22 13.45
C SER A 587 -19.90 24.72 13.31
N LEU A 588 -19.10 23.95 12.57
CA LEU A 588 -19.12 22.48 12.59
C LEU A 588 -17.74 21.85 12.64
N SER A 589 -16.79 22.50 13.31
CA SER A 589 -15.47 21.98 13.59
C SER A 589 -15.51 20.56 14.07
N HIS A 590 -15.47 19.47 13.31
CA HIS A 590 -14.87 19.44 12.01
C HIS A 590 -15.19 18.28 11.00
N LEU A 591 -15.38 17.03 11.43
CA LEU A 591 -14.85 15.71 10.97
C LEU A 591 -15.95 14.63 10.54
N VAL A 592 -16.47 14.58 9.31
CA VAL A 592 -17.90 14.96 9.14
C VAL A 592 -18.69 14.29 7.97
N ARG A 593 -19.96 13.79 8.12
CA ARG A 593 -20.83 13.13 7.06
C ARG A 593 -22.31 13.52 6.78
N LEU A 594 -22.83 13.51 5.52
CA LEU A 594 -24.29 13.59 5.21
C LEU A 594 -24.96 12.93 3.92
N ASN A 595 -26.30 12.94 3.71
CA ASN A 595 -27.09 12.20 2.62
C ASN A 595 -27.18 12.58 1.09
N THR A 596 -27.42 11.56 0.23
CA THR A 596 -27.73 11.50 -1.25
C THR A 596 -27.96 12.81 -2.03
N ASP A 597 -28.85 13.67 -1.55
CA ASP A 597 -29.26 14.91 -2.21
C ASP A 597 -28.25 16.04 -1.98
N GLY A 598 -28.12 16.47 -0.73
CA GLY A 598 -28.28 17.90 -0.52
C GLY A 598 -28.12 18.45 0.89
N SER A 599 -29.14 18.24 1.70
CA SER A 599 -29.49 19.11 2.84
C SER A 599 -29.31 18.51 4.26
N ILE A 600 -28.18 18.71 4.96
CA ILE A 600 -27.99 18.33 6.39
C ILE A 600 -28.12 16.81 6.73
N ASP A 601 -27.26 16.27 7.59
CA ASP A 601 -27.49 14.99 8.27
C ASP A 601 -27.43 15.21 9.76
N SER A 602 -28.60 15.58 10.27
CA SER A 602 -28.96 15.65 11.68
C SER A 602 -28.41 14.48 12.51
N GLY A 603 -28.24 13.29 11.94
CA GLY A 603 -27.70 12.12 12.62
C GLY A 603 -26.19 12.13 12.88
N PHE A 604 -25.46 13.24 12.67
CA PHE A 604 -24.00 13.22 12.80
C PHE A 604 -23.44 14.58 13.39
N THR A 605 -23.54 14.79 14.73
CA THR A 605 -23.12 15.82 15.78
C THR A 605 -21.86 15.63 16.71
N THR A 606 -21.02 16.61 17.10
CA THR A 606 -19.57 16.30 17.46
C THR A 606 -19.00 16.78 18.82
N GLY A 607 -19.84 17.00 19.83
CA GLY A 607 -19.37 17.54 21.11
C GLY A 607 -18.97 19.03 21.04
N MET A 608 -17.71 19.38 21.32
CA MET A 608 -17.23 20.78 21.20
C MET A 608 -16.03 20.96 20.30
N GLY A 609 -15.63 19.94 19.58
CA GLY A 609 -14.56 20.13 18.65
C GLY A 609 -13.26 20.80 19.17
N PHE A 610 -12.40 21.36 18.33
CA PHE A 610 -10.95 21.14 18.42
C PHE A 610 -10.11 22.52 18.77
N ASN A 611 -8.78 22.94 18.60
CA ASN A 611 -8.17 24.35 18.28
C ASN A 611 -7.24 24.78 16.93
N LYS A 612 -7.04 24.05 15.75
CA LYS A 612 -6.35 24.05 14.35
C LYS A 612 -6.64 22.76 13.36
N ASN A 613 -5.83 22.28 12.35
CA ASN A 613 -6.23 21.59 11.00
C ASN A 613 -6.75 20.07 10.86
N VAL A 614 -6.95 19.45 9.61
CA VAL A 614 -6.85 17.98 9.04
C VAL A 614 -6.69 17.92 7.45
N TYR A 615 -6.49 16.83 6.61
CA TYR A 615 -6.59 16.66 5.06
C TYR A 615 -6.95 15.24 4.31
N ALA A 616 -7.69 14.17 4.72
CA ALA A 616 -7.94 12.92 3.83
C ALA A 616 -9.22 12.04 4.08
N LEU A 617 -9.53 10.70 3.77
CA LEU A 617 -10.68 9.68 4.18
C LEU A 617 -10.89 8.21 3.41
N ALA A 618 -11.51 7.01 3.79
CA ALA A 618 -12.10 5.78 2.99
C ALA A 618 -12.37 4.31 3.66
N LEU A 619 -12.96 3.15 3.08
CA LEU A 619 -13.94 1.90 3.41
C LEU A 619 -13.79 0.43 4.23
N GLN A 620 -13.63 0.14 5.57
CA GLN A 620 -13.35 -1.21 6.30
C GLN A 620 -14.60 -2.09 6.40
N SER A 621 -14.41 -3.39 6.63
CA SER A 621 -15.48 -4.40 6.82
C SER A 621 -16.47 -4.12 7.95
N ASP A 622 -15.96 -3.98 9.18
CA ASP A 622 -16.73 -4.06 10.42
C ASP A 622 -17.95 -3.12 10.58
N GLY A 623 -18.10 -1.97 9.93
CA GLY A 623 -17.15 -1.21 9.13
C GLY A 623 -17.10 0.19 9.63
N LYS A 624 -16.43 0.42 10.75
CA LYS A 624 -16.53 1.62 11.58
C LYS A 624 -16.23 2.97 10.87
N ILE A 625 -15.08 3.66 10.90
CA ILE A 625 -14.58 4.72 9.92
C ILE A 625 -13.36 5.37 10.60
N ILE A 626 -12.42 5.91 9.83
CA ILE A 626 -11.12 6.42 10.31
C ILE A 626 -10.92 7.95 10.11
N VAL A 627 -9.83 8.60 10.52
CA VAL A 627 -9.51 10.05 10.44
C VAL A 627 -7.96 10.37 10.43
N GLY A 628 -7.38 11.56 10.67
CA GLY A 628 -5.93 11.77 10.50
C GLY A 628 -5.37 13.20 10.58
N GLY A 629 -4.36 13.47 11.39
CA GLY A 629 -3.30 14.41 10.99
C GLY A 629 -2.90 15.40 12.04
N SER A 630 -1.81 16.18 11.87
CA SER A 630 -1.06 17.11 12.79
C SER A 630 -1.71 17.88 13.94
N PHE A 631 -2.93 17.67 14.36
CA PHE A 631 -3.72 18.72 14.96
C PHE A 631 -3.48 18.92 16.44
N THR A 632 -4.44 19.32 17.30
CA THR A 632 -4.24 19.21 18.76
C THR A 632 -4.99 18.20 19.74
N THR A 633 -6.22 17.64 19.66
CA THR A 633 -6.62 16.35 20.40
C THR A 633 -7.87 15.62 19.82
N PHE A 634 -8.64 14.79 20.55
CA PHE A 634 -10.09 14.63 20.29
C PHE A 634 -11.09 14.67 21.47
N ASN A 635 -11.87 15.74 21.48
CA ASN A 635 -13.16 15.98 22.12
C ASN A 635 -13.21 16.18 23.63
N GLY A 636 -12.52 17.21 24.10
CA GLY A 636 -12.25 17.44 25.52
C GLY A 636 -11.10 16.53 25.94
N ILE A 637 -11.15 15.34 25.41
CA ILE A 637 -10.15 14.33 25.48
C ILE A 637 -9.00 14.72 24.56
N THR A 638 -8.01 15.28 25.20
CA THR A 638 -6.68 14.69 25.36
C THR A 638 -6.85 13.35 26.15
N GLN A 639 -6.58 12.09 25.75
CA GLN A 639 -6.25 11.33 24.52
C GLN A 639 -6.09 12.21 23.25
N LYS A 640 -5.04 12.16 22.40
CA LYS A 640 -4.91 13.16 21.28
C LYS A 640 -5.04 12.64 19.83
N GLY A 641 -4.52 11.50 19.32
CA GLY A 641 -4.73 11.12 17.89
C GLY A 641 -4.67 9.73 17.18
N ILE A 642 -5.78 8.96 16.91
CA ILE A 642 -6.08 7.48 16.63
C ILE A 642 -6.77 6.40 17.66
N LEU A 643 -8.11 6.39 18.05
CA LEU A 643 -9.00 5.40 18.86
C LEU A 643 -9.89 4.43 17.95
N ARG A 644 -11.09 3.96 18.37
CA ARG A 644 -12.29 3.53 17.56
C ARG A 644 -13.42 4.58 17.76
N LEU A 645 -14.68 4.56 17.32
CA LEU A 645 -15.40 3.86 16.27
C LEU A 645 -16.69 3.06 16.69
N ASN A 646 -17.52 3.36 17.71
CA ASN A 646 -18.84 2.68 17.94
C ASN A 646 -20.02 3.44 17.28
N SER A 647 -21.33 3.40 17.63
CA SER A 647 -22.44 3.61 16.63
C SER A 647 -23.45 4.79 16.70
N ASN A 648 -23.07 6.02 16.26
CA ASN A 648 -23.83 7.30 16.19
C ASN A 648 -22.96 8.60 16.13
N GLY A 649 -21.86 8.69 16.92
CA GLY A 649 -20.74 9.67 16.96
C GLY A 649 -19.95 9.99 18.20
N THR A 650 -20.40 9.65 19.38
CA THR A 650 -19.65 9.59 20.64
C THR A 650 -18.30 8.76 20.69
N LEU A 651 -17.08 9.18 21.14
CA LEU A 651 -15.72 8.48 21.39
C LEU A 651 -15.49 6.92 21.40
N ASP A 652 -14.25 6.35 21.55
CA ASP A 652 -14.08 4.89 21.89
C ASP A 652 -12.86 4.37 22.80
N ASN A 653 -13.02 3.37 23.76
CA ASN A 653 -12.19 2.57 24.79
C ASN A 653 -11.82 0.93 24.86
N SER A 654 -11.22 0.13 23.89
CA SER A 654 -10.15 -0.98 23.92
C SER A 654 -8.82 -0.85 22.96
N PHE A 655 -7.63 -0.25 23.36
CA PHE A 655 -6.58 0.71 22.72
C PHE A 655 -6.27 2.33 22.99
N GLU A 656 -6.74 3.07 24.04
CA GLU A 656 -6.46 4.29 24.94
C GLU A 656 -5.55 5.23 24.29
N SER A 657 -6.10 5.89 23.31
CA SER A 657 -5.23 6.25 22.26
C SER A 657 -4.28 7.39 22.68
N GLY A 658 -4.59 8.05 23.80
CA GLY A 658 -3.58 8.31 24.82
C GLY A 658 -2.37 9.05 24.28
N SER A 659 -1.17 8.68 24.68
CA SER A 659 0.18 9.05 24.21
C SER A 659 0.32 9.25 22.70
N GLY A 660 1.37 9.96 22.27
CA GLY A 660 1.92 9.86 20.92
C GLY A 660 2.54 11.04 20.18
N PHE A 661 2.65 10.95 18.84
CA PHE A 661 3.30 11.79 17.79
C PHE A 661 4.00 13.12 18.22
N ASN A 662 4.05 14.19 17.43
CA ASN A 662 4.60 15.57 17.66
C ASN A 662 4.83 16.20 16.26
N ASN A 663 5.52 17.34 16.16
CA ASN A 663 6.15 17.92 14.95
C ASN A 663 5.52 17.53 13.60
N GLY A 664 4.29 17.97 13.33
CA GLY A 664 3.57 17.87 12.05
C GLY A 664 2.55 16.71 11.84
N GLU A 665 2.31 16.22 10.62
CA GLU A 665 0.98 15.96 10.05
C GLU A 665 0.37 14.67 9.31
N VAL A 666 -0.39 13.66 9.85
CA VAL A 666 -1.15 12.61 8.99
C VAL A 666 -1.78 13.28 7.78
N ARG A 667 -1.61 12.82 6.51
CA ARG A 667 -1.73 13.42 5.13
C ARG A 667 -2.74 12.84 4.10
N THR A 668 -3.01 11.55 4.02
CA THR A 668 -3.65 10.96 2.82
C THR A 668 -4.36 9.58 3.07
N ILE A 669 -4.10 8.37 2.47
CA ILE A 669 -5.18 7.38 2.06
C ILE A 669 -4.98 5.78 1.94
N LEU A 670 -5.00 4.74 2.86
CA LEU A 670 -5.14 3.17 2.66
C LEU A 670 -5.39 2.27 3.88
N ILE A 671 -5.75 0.95 3.71
CA ILE A 671 -6.32 -0.14 4.57
C ILE A 671 -6.75 -1.49 3.74
N GLN A 672 -6.16 -2.70 3.86
CA GLN A 672 -6.34 -4.05 3.18
C GLN A 672 -7.52 -5.05 3.60
N PRO A 673 -7.40 -6.41 3.69
CA PRO A 673 -8.40 -7.39 4.28
C PRO A 673 -8.74 -7.39 5.80
N ASP A 674 -8.86 -8.46 6.59
CA ASP A 674 -9.39 -8.55 8.01
C ASP A 674 -9.27 -7.47 9.18
N ASP A 675 -8.80 -6.22 8.97
CA ASP A 675 -8.72 -5.01 9.83
C ASP A 675 -7.36 -4.15 10.24
N ARG A 676 -6.04 -4.51 10.02
CA ARG A 676 -4.62 -3.93 10.24
C ARG A 676 -4.15 -2.46 9.74
N ILE A 677 -4.03 -1.24 10.48
CA ILE A 677 -3.67 0.30 10.52
C ILE A 677 -2.22 0.92 10.63
N LEU A 678 -1.53 1.28 9.56
CA LEU A 678 -0.09 1.71 9.58
C LEU A 678 0.29 3.08 10.16
N ALA A 679 -0.39 3.64 11.17
CA ALA A 679 -0.17 4.99 11.75
C ALA A 679 1.22 5.72 11.52
N GLY A 680 1.45 6.43 10.38
CA GLY A 680 2.67 7.23 10.15
C GLY A 680 2.92 8.25 9.00
N GLY A 681 4.01 9.08 9.02
CA GLY A 681 4.50 10.02 7.94
C GLY A 681 5.81 10.83 8.12
N THR A 682 5.92 12.15 7.73
CA THR A 682 7.12 13.04 7.83
C THR A 682 7.81 13.19 9.23
N PHE A 683 7.73 12.20 10.13
CA PHE A 683 7.96 12.34 11.58
C PHE A 683 9.39 12.78 12.05
N SER A 684 9.72 12.92 13.36
CA SER A 684 10.94 13.70 13.78
C SER A 684 11.85 13.40 15.03
N GLY A 685 11.47 12.81 16.19
CA GLY A 685 12.48 12.54 17.28
C GLY A 685 12.15 12.26 18.80
N THR A 686 11.41 11.21 19.22
CA THR A 686 11.22 10.60 20.61
C THR A 686 9.88 9.83 20.72
N TYR A 687 9.52 9.18 21.87
CA TYR A 687 8.20 8.55 22.21
C TYR A 687 8.05 8.11 23.72
N LYS A 688 7.49 6.94 24.12
CA LYS A 688 7.38 6.42 25.52
C LYS A 688 8.08 5.06 25.87
N SER A 689 7.86 3.93 25.16
CA SER A 689 8.50 2.61 25.42
C SER A 689 9.65 2.03 24.53
N ASN A 690 9.51 0.89 23.83
CA ASN A 690 10.62 -0.02 23.51
C ASN A 690 11.79 0.54 22.64
N PRO A 691 12.88 -0.22 22.34
CA PRO A 691 13.98 0.27 21.49
C PRO A 691 13.49 0.73 20.11
N SER A 692 12.61 -0.06 19.49
CA SER A 692 11.49 0.37 18.65
C SER A 692 11.65 1.64 17.82
N LEU A 693 12.67 1.71 16.96
CA LEU A 693 12.92 2.95 16.24
C LEU A 693 11.71 3.37 15.37
N ARG A 694 11.12 4.51 15.72
CA ARG A 694 10.57 5.51 14.79
C ARG A 694 9.30 5.22 13.94
N LEU A 695 8.70 4.02 13.80
CA LEU A 695 7.31 3.94 13.26
C LEU A 695 6.50 2.72 13.73
N ILE A 696 7.09 1.52 13.75
CA ILE A 696 6.72 0.37 14.61
C ILE A 696 5.59 -0.59 14.06
N ARG A 697 4.71 -1.44 14.71
CA ARG A 697 3.47 -2.14 14.10
C ARG A 697 2.36 -2.78 15.02
N LEU A 698 1.15 -3.27 14.56
CA LEU A 698 -0.24 -3.25 15.17
C LEU A 698 -1.40 -4.36 14.66
N LEU A 699 -2.60 -4.78 15.30
CA LEU A 699 -3.76 -5.90 15.25
C LEU A 699 -5.11 -5.35 15.78
N LYS A 700 -6.19 -6.12 16.09
CA LYS A 700 -7.65 -5.80 16.39
C LYS A 700 -8.08 -5.03 17.65
N THR A 701 -7.64 -5.33 18.90
CA THR A 701 -8.07 -4.86 20.28
C THR A 701 -7.06 -4.74 21.54
N GLY A 702 -5.73 -4.46 21.51
CA GLY A 702 -4.68 -4.97 22.51
C GLY A 702 -3.11 -4.71 22.32
N GLU A 703 -2.19 -5.72 22.45
CA GLU A 703 -0.67 -5.78 22.21
C GLU A 703 -0.22 -7.17 21.56
N PHE A 704 0.90 -7.48 20.82
CA PHE A 704 2.13 -6.77 20.33
C PHE A 704 2.85 -7.26 18.96
N ASP A 705 3.04 -6.46 17.86
CA ASP A 705 3.53 -6.80 16.46
C ASP A 705 5.05 -6.90 16.25
N ALA A 706 5.72 -7.68 17.08
CA ALA A 706 7.17 -7.89 17.09
C ALA A 706 7.82 -8.12 15.73
N SER A 707 7.02 -8.70 14.85
CA SER A 707 7.23 -8.97 13.46
C SER A 707 7.72 -7.70 12.75
N PHE A 708 6.91 -6.70 12.42
CA PHE A 708 7.37 -5.57 11.57
C PHE A 708 8.61 -4.74 12.02
N SER A 709 9.57 -4.36 11.14
CA SER A 709 10.63 -3.37 11.51
C SER A 709 11.32 -2.53 10.39
N SER A 710 12.06 -1.40 10.69
CA SER A 710 12.57 -0.33 9.75
C SER A 710 13.39 1.02 10.17
N PRO A 711 14.72 1.38 9.93
CA PRO A 711 15.37 2.75 10.15
C PRO A 711 14.83 4.03 9.35
N LEU A 712 15.42 5.30 9.25
CA LEU A 712 14.93 6.66 8.63
C LEU A 712 15.38 8.07 9.22
N ASN A 713 14.83 9.26 8.74
CA ASN A 713 14.88 10.59 9.44
C ASN A 713 13.84 11.80 9.24
N ASN A 714 13.02 12.02 8.17
CA ASN A 714 12.49 13.37 7.69
C ASN A 714 11.19 13.45 6.75
N LYS A 715 11.13 14.07 5.53
CA LYS A 715 9.91 14.66 4.80
C LYS A 715 9.50 14.23 3.35
N LEU A 716 8.18 14.23 2.99
CA LEU A 716 7.47 13.43 1.92
C LEU A 716 6.00 13.90 1.54
N PHE A 717 5.17 13.17 0.70
CA PHE A 717 3.62 13.16 0.71
C PHE A 717 2.60 11.85 0.64
N SER A 718 2.47 10.90 -0.35
CA SER A 718 1.36 9.86 -0.72
C SER A 718 1.73 8.23 -1.17
N LEU A 719 0.94 7.03 -1.30
CA LEU A 719 1.08 5.41 -1.31
C LEU A 719 -0.05 4.36 -2.02
N SER A 720 -0.14 2.94 -2.22
CA SER A 720 -1.41 2.03 -2.65
C SER A 720 -1.87 0.41 -2.63
N PHE A 721 -2.17 -0.42 -3.70
CA PHE A 721 -2.40 -1.93 -4.04
C PHE A 721 -2.49 -2.29 -5.55
N THR A 722 -2.22 -3.52 -6.05
CA THR A 722 -1.98 -4.08 -7.44
C THR A 722 -2.82 -5.32 -7.80
N SER A 723 -2.61 -5.99 -8.92
CA SER A 723 -2.76 -7.43 -9.25
C SER A 723 -2.41 -8.60 -8.30
N ASP A 724 -1.14 -9.06 -8.26
CA ASP A 724 -0.71 -10.46 -8.03
C ASP A 724 -0.18 -10.78 -6.62
N TYR A 725 -0.35 -9.82 -5.72
CA TYR A 725 -0.04 -9.87 -4.30
C TYR A 725 0.25 -8.55 -3.41
N ARG A 726 0.97 -7.37 -3.49
CA ARG A 726 2.10 -6.67 -4.21
C ARG A 726 2.38 -5.14 -3.80
N LEU A 727 2.92 -4.54 -2.70
CA LEU A 727 2.96 -3.07 -2.22
C LEU A 727 3.70 -1.70 -2.70
N LEU A 728 4.27 -1.34 -3.86
CA LEU A 728 4.93 -0.07 -4.33
C LEU A 728 4.96 1.33 -3.57
N ILE A 729 5.95 1.65 -2.71
CA ILE A 729 6.28 2.90 -1.91
C ILE A 729 7.28 4.05 -2.43
N GLY A 730 6.99 5.32 -2.82
CA GLY A 730 8.06 6.37 -3.10
C GLY A 730 7.91 7.70 -2.32
N GLY A 731 8.86 8.69 -2.34
CA GLY A 731 8.65 10.09 -1.81
C GLY A 731 9.80 11.11 -1.53
N ASN A 732 10.01 11.57 -0.29
CA ASN A 732 11.41 11.73 0.16
C ASN A 732 11.68 11.03 1.53
N PHE A 733 12.14 9.79 1.39
CA PHE A 733 13.20 9.09 2.10
C PHE A 733 14.40 9.26 1.14
N ASN A 734 15.63 9.44 1.58
CA ASN A 734 16.83 9.09 0.83
C ASN A 734 17.56 7.88 1.50
N SER A 735 16.88 7.02 2.29
CA SER A 735 17.31 5.63 2.55
C SER A 735 16.21 4.64 3.06
N VAL A 736 16.36 3.29 2.90
CA VAL A 736 15.73 2.11 3.59
C VAL A 736 16.57 0.87 4.02
N SER A 737 16.77 0.64 5.32
CA SER A 737 17.62 -0.41 5.94
C SER A 737 18.86 -0.81 5.15
N ASP A 738 19.49 0.23 4.64
CA ASP A 738 20.92 0.43 4.51
C ASP A 738 21.70 -0.08 3.25
N LEU A 739 21.07 -0.53 2.13
CA LEU A 739 21.64 -0.50 0.74
C LEU A 739 20.77 0.28 -0.30
N SER A 740 21.33 0.86 -1.39
CA SER A 740 20.92 2.16 -1.99
C SER A 740 19.76 2.24 -3.01
N LYS A 741 18.68 1.48 -2.85
CA LYS A 741 17.32 1.83 -3.38
C LYS A 741 16.86 3.19 -2.99
N HIS A 742 17.35 4.20 -3.63
CA HIS A 742 16.50 4.96 -4.50
C HIS A 742 14.88 4.66 -4.34
N ARG A 743 13.82 5.55 -4.45
CA ARG A 743 12.27 5.47 -4.27
C ARG A 743 11.03 5.41 -5.40
N ILE A 744 10.55 4.63 -6.47
CA ILE A 744 10.49 3.49 -7.60
C ILE A 744 10.68 1.84 -7.68
N ALA A 745 10.84 0.90 -6.71
CA ALA A 745 11.23 -0.56 -6.68
C ALA A 745 10.86 -1.46 -5.41
N ARG A 746 10.56 -2.81 -5.47
CA ARG A 746 9.47 -3.71 -4.89
C ARG A 746 9.59 -4.38 -3.49
N LEU A 747 8.50 -4.94 -2.85
CA LEU A 747 8.43 -5.36 -1.41
C LEU A 747 7.82 -6.74 -0.90
N LYS A 748 7.08 -7.76 -1.43
CA LYS A 748 6.24 -8.89 -0.73
C LYS A 748 5.86 -8.82 0.90
N LEU A 749 4.61 -8.96 1.57
CA LEU A 749 4.01 -8.82 3.02
C LEU A 749 2.67 -9.62 3.26
N CYS A 750 2.19 -10.01 4.47
CA CYS A 750 1.07 -10.99 4.66
C CYS A 750 -0.49 -10.74 4.48
N LEU A 751 -1.03 -10.09 3.44
CA LEU A 751 -2.49 -9.81 3.20
C LEU A 751 -3.60 -10.10 4.24
N GLU A 752 -4.16 -11.29 4.32
CA GLU A 752 -5.29 -11.60 5.20
C GLU A 752 -4.83 -12.64 6.22
N SER A 753 -5.63 -12.98 7.21
CA SER A 753 -5.40 -14.21 7.97
C SER A 753 -6.58 -15.15 7.77
N THR A 754 -6.32 -16.45 7.63
CA THR A 754 -7.35 -17.48 7.75
C THR A 754 -6.93 -18.51 8.80
N GLU A 755 -7.86 -18.81 9.70
CA GLU A 755 -7.66 -19.72 10.82
C GLU A 755 -8.54 -20.97 10.63
N TRP A 756 -7.93 -22.15 10.73
CA TRP A 756 -8.64 -23.40 10.86
C TRP A 756 -8.85 -23.74 12.34
N ASN A 757 -10.11 -23.65 12.77
CA ASN A 757 -10.53 -23.93 14.15
C ASN A 757 -10.89 -25.40 14.43
N GLY A 758 -10.88 -26.27 13.40
CA GLY A 758 -11.31 -27.67 13.48
C GLY A 758 -12.65 -27.99 12.83
N SER A 759 -13.37 -26.96 12.36
CA SER A 759 -14.67 -27.10 11.69
C SER A 759 -14.88 -26.14 10.54
N SER A 760 -14.29 -24.94 10.60
CA SER A 760 -14.38 -23.91 9.57
C SER A 760 -13.08 -23.11 9.44
N TRP A 761 -12.87 -22.57 8.24
CA TRP A 761 -11.89 -21.53 7.98
C TRP A 761 -12.49 -20.16 8.30
N SER A 762 -11.78 -19.31 9.06
CA SER A 762 -12.27 -17.97 9.43
C SER A 762 -12.38 -17.01 8.25
N ASN A 763 -11.56 -17.19 7.20
CA ASN A 763 -11.54 -16.34 6.01
C ASN A 763 -11.29 -17.15 4.71
N GLY A 764 -12.05 -18.24 4.57
CA GLY A 764 -11.95 -19.14 3.43
C GLY A 764 -10.68 -20.01 3.42
N TYR A 765 -10.61 -20.93 2.46
CA TYR A 765 -9.47 -21.85 2.31
C TYR A 765 -8.15 -21.07 2.11
N PRO A 766 -7.00 -21.62 2.55
CA PRO A 766 -5.66 -21.12 2.23
C PRO A 766 -5.51 -20.79 0.75
N SER A 767 -5.41 -19.50 0.48
CA SER A 767 -5.22 -18.93 -0.85
C SER A 767 -4.03 -18.01 -0.81
N GLY A 768 -3.74 -17.39 -1.97
CA GLY A 768 -2.83 -16.27 -2.12
C GLY A 768 -2.77 -15.44 -0.84
N GLY A 769 -1.69 -15.69 -0.10
CA GLY A 769 -1.36 -15.07 1.16
C GLY A 769 -2.53 -14.62 2.05
N LYS A 770 -3.22 -15.62 2.58
CA LYS A 770 -3.55 -15.55 4.00
C LYS A 770 -2.37 -16.04 4.83
N GLU A 771 -2.11 -15.41 5.98
CA GLU A 771 -1.52 -16.13 7.13
C GLU A 771 -2.37 -17.39 7.33
N VAL A 772 -1.75 -18.55 7.48
CA VAL A 772 -2.50 -19.78 7.72
C VAL A 772 -2.24 -20.26 9.13
N PHE A 773 -3.28 -20.15 9.96
CA PHE A 773 -3.25 -20.60 11.36
C PHE A 773 -4.00 -21.91 11.52
N PHE A 774 -3.28 -22.99 11.82
CA PHE A 774 -3.88 -24.28 12.14
C PHE A 774 -3.99 -24.45 13.66
N LYS A 775 -5.18 -24.12 14.22
CA LYS A 775 -5.53 -24.31 15.65
C LYS A 775 -6.06 -25.70 15.96
N ALA A 776 -6.42 -26.45 14.93
CA ALA A 776 -6.81 -27.84 14.97
C ALA A 776 -6.10 -28.64 13.87
N ASP A 777 -6.23 -29.96 13.92
CA ASP A 777 -5.66 -30.85 12.92
C ASP A 777 -6.35 -30.66 11.56
N TYR A 778 -5.58 -30.78 10.47
CA TYR A 778 -6.08 -30.64 9.09
C TYR A 778 -5.55 -31.75 8.18
N PRO A 779 -6.27 -32.88 8.05
CA PRO A 779 -5.73 -34.10 7.43
C PRO A 779 -5.74 -34.10 5.89
N ASN A 780 -6.30 -33.09 5.23
CA ASN A 780 -6.56 -33.08 3.78
C ASN A 780 -6.17 -31.73 3.14
N LEU A 781 -4.95 -31.24 3.36
CA LEU A 781 -4.45 -30.04 2.69
C LEU A 781 -4.10 -30.38 1.23
N ASN A 782 -4.73 -29.68 0.29
CA ASN A 782 -4.38 -29.65 -1.12
C ASN A 782 -3.48 -28.43 -1.39
N SER A 783 -2.93 -28.32 -2.61
CA SER A 783 -2.00 -27.25 -2.98
C SER A 783 -2.53 -25.86 -2.65
N ALA A 784 -1.65 -25.02 -2.12
CA ALA A 784 -1.93 -23.63 -1.79
C ALA A 784 -0.64 -22.81 -1.80
N GLU A 785 -0.70 -21.63 -2.40
CA GLU A 785 0.34 -20.60 -2.29
C GLU A 785 -0.08 -19.65 -1.16
N VAL A 786 0.58 -19.75 -0.01
CA VAL A 786 0.15 -19.14 1.26
C VAL A 786 1.23 -18.25 1.84
N CYS A 787 0.84 -17.40 2.78
CA CYS A 787 1.76 -16.48 3.41
C CYS A 787 2.84 -17.18 4.20
N SER A 788 2.43 -17.51 5.40
CA SER A 788 3.11 -18.02 6.57
C SER A 788 2.24 -19.18 6.98
N CYS A 789 2.85 -20.27 7.38
CA CYS A 789 2.11 -21.39 7.92
C CYS A 789 2.49 -21.50 9.39
N THR A 790 1.55 -21.22 10.28
CA THR A 790 1.71 -21.43 11.71
C THR A 790 0.84 -22.60 12.14
N ILE A 791 1.47 -23.66 12.64
CA ILE A 791 0.76 -24.81 13.24
C ILE A 791 0.95 -24.78 14.75
N ASP A 792 -0.16 -24.71 15.48
CA ASP A 792 -0.15 -24.63 16.94
C ASP A 792 0.38 -25.92 17.59
N SER A 793 0.86 -25.80 18.82
CA SER A 793 1.50 -26.90 19.55
C SER A 793 0.60 -28.13 19.66
N GLY A 794 1.14 -29.28 19.27
CA GLY A 794 0.41 -30.56 19.29
C GLY A 794 -0.66 -30.72 18.21
N LYS A 795 -0.67 -29.89 17.16
CA LYS A 795 -1.54 -30.04 15.99
C LYS A 795 -0.78 -30.62 14.79
N THR A 796 -1.50 -31.36 13.96
CA THR A 796 -0.98 -32.02 12.75
C THR A 796 -1.73 -31.59 11.51
N VAL A 797 -1.00 -31.13 10.50
CA VAL A 797 -1.52 -30.81 9.15
C VAL A 797 -0.92 -31.80 8.18
N THR A 798 -1.69 -32.30 7.22
CA THR A 798 -1.22 -33.25 6.21
C THR A 798 -1.45 -32.68 4.81
N LEU A 799 -0.35 -32.40 4.10
CA LEU A 799 -0.37 -32.10 2.66
C LEU A 799 -0.41 -33.41 1.87
N LEU A 800 -1.43 -33.55 1.04
CA LEU A 800 -1.72 -34.79 0.29
C LEU A 800 -0.74 -35.02 -0.87
N GLU A 801 -0.66 -36.27 -1.34
CA GLU A 801 0.28 -36.68 -2.39
C GLU A 801 0.17 -35.80 -3.64
N GLY A 802 1.32 -35.45 -4.23
CA GLY A 802 1.39 -34.61 -5.44
C GLY A 802 0.96 -33.14 -5.29
N ASN A 803 0.67 -32.68 -4.07
CA ASN A 803 0.32 -31.27 -3.80
C ASN A 803 1.54 -30.45 -3.33
N THR A 804 1.50 -29.13 -3.53
CA THR A 804 2.54 -28.19 -3.10
C THR A 804 1.95 -27.17 -2.13
N LEU A 805 2.54 -27.06 -0.94
CA LEU A 805 2.39 -25.89 -0.10
C LEU A 805 3.53 -24.94 -0.46
N GLY A 806 3.24 -23.96 -1.31
CA GLY A 806 4.10 -22.80 -1.47
C GLY A 806 3.89 -21.90 -0.27
N ILE A 807 4.95 -21.64 0.46
CA ILE A 807 5.00 -20.61 1.50
C ILE A 807 5.98 -19.57 0.96
N GLU A 808 5.79 -18.33 1.31
CA GLU A 808 6.89 -17.37 1.20
C GLU A 808 7.62 -17.31 2.54
N PHE A 809 6.82 -17.08 3.59
CA PHE A 809 7.28 -16.96 4.96
C PHE A 809 7.96 -18.17 5.55
N SER A 810 8.47 -17.90 6.73
CA SER A 810 8.75 -18.89 7.72
C SER A 810 7.56 -19.85 7.87
N TYR A 811 7.88 -21.13 7.81
CA TYR A 811 7.07 -22.14 8.43
C TYR A 811 7.33 -22.10 9.94
N LEU A 812 6.29 -21.77 10.71
CA LEU A 812 6.36 -21.47 12.13
C LEU A 812 5.53 -22.45 12.98
N GLY A 813 5.88 -22.49 14.27
CA GLY A 813 5.05 -23.08 15.32
C GLY A 813 5.63 -24.37 15.89
N ASN A 814 4.86 -24.97 16.81
CA ASN A 814 5.26 -26.17 17.57
C ASN A 814 4.41 -27.40 17.20
N GLY A 815 3.59 -27.30 16.16
CA GLY A 815 2.91 -28.44 15.56
C GLY A 815 3.75 -29.13 14.48
N ILE A 816 3.11 -30.02 13.73
CA ILE A 816 3.75 -30.88 12.72
C ILE A 816 3.04 -30.70 11.37
N LEU A 817 3.81 -30.42 10.31
CA LEU A 817 3.38 -30.54 8.93
C LEU A 817 3.85 -31.88 8.35
N VAL A 818 2.92 -32.81 8.17
CA VAL A 818 3.13 -34.03 7.41
C VAL A 818 3.05 -33.69 5.92
N LEU A 819 4.07 -34.08 5.18
CA LEU A 819 4.12 -33.97 3.72
C LEU A 819 4.11 -35.42 3.20
N GLU A 820 3.02 -35.84 2.55
CA GLU A 820 2.89 -37.18 1.99
C GLU A 820 3.86 -37.40 0.80
N ASP A 821 3.88 -38.61 0.22
CA ASP A 821 4.79 -38.90 -0.88
C ASP A 821 4.50 -38.01 -2.10
N SER A 822 5.57 -37.61 -2.80
CA SER A 822 5.54 -36.62 -3.89
C SER A 822 4.96 -35.23 -3.53
N ALA A 823 4.49 -34.99 -2.30
CA ALA A 823 4.05 -33.68 -1.83
C ALA A 823 5.25 -32.77 -1.54
N SER A 824 5.13 -31.46 -1.78
CA SER A 824 6.23 -30.50 -1.71
C SER A 824 5.95 -29.33 -0.76
N LEU A 825 6.99 -28.88 -0.04
CA LEU A 825 7.03 -27.58 0.64
C LEU A 825 8.03 -26.69 -0.12
N TYR A 826 7.55 -25.60 -0.70
CA TYR A 826 8.35 -24.61 -1.44
C TYR A 826 8.44 -23.30 -0.65
N GLN A 827 9.59 -22.62 -0.74
CA GLN A 827 9.82 -21.29 -0.18
C GLN A 827 10.54 -20.40 -1.20
N SER A 828 10.13 -19.13 -1.30
CA SER A 828 10.61 -18.21 -2.35
C SER A 828 11.39 -16.98 -1.86
N ASP A 829 11.73 -16.91 -0.58
CA ASP A 829 12.83 -16.07 -0.07
C ASP A 829 13.91 -16.92 0.57
N ASP A 830 15.13 -16.69 0.10
CA ASP A 830 16.32 -17.38 0.56
C ASP A 830 16.75 -16.96 1.98
N GLU A 831 16.31 -15.80 2.49
CA GLU A 831 16.68 -15.24 3.81
C GLU A 831 15.72 -15.65 4.93
N THR A 832 14.73 -16.50 4.67
CA THR A 832 13.65 -16.79 5.62
C THR A 832 13.91 -18.01 6.52
N ILE A 833 13.76 -17.82 7.83
CA ILE A 833 14.13 -18.79 8.88
C ILE A 833 12.91 -19.56 9.39
N ASN A 834 12.89 -20.86 9.17
CA ASN A 834 11.88 -21.78 9.69
C ASN A 834 12.11 -22.15 11.16
N ASN A 835 11.03 -22.42 11.91
CA ASN A 835 11.11 -23.10 13.20
C ASN A 835 10.09 -24.25 13.38
N GLY A 836 9.10 -24.39 12.51
CA GLY A 836 8.18 -25.53 12.49
C GLY A 836 8.87 -26.84 12.08
N ILE A 837 8.26 -27.98 12.47
CA ILE A 837 8.78 -29.33 12.20
C ILE A 837 7.98 -30.00 11.09
N ILE A 838 8.65 -30.43 10.02
CA ILE A 838 8.04 -31.28 9.00
C ILE A 838 8.30 -32.77 9.25
N ASN A 839 7.35 -33.60 8.82
CA ASN A 839 7.50 -35.03 8.62
C ASN A 839 7.34 -35.32 7.11
N LEU A 840 8.44 -35.33 6.34
CA LEU A 840 8.39 -35.63 4.91
C LEU A 840 8.46 -37.14 4.65
N LYS A 841 7.40 -37.70 4.07
CA LYS A 841 7.39 -39.07 3.56
C LYS A 841 7.97 -39.13 2.15
N ARG A 842 8.77 -40.16 1.87
CA ARG A 842 9.22 -40.51 0.52
C ARG A 842 9.22 -42.02 0.29
N LYS A 843 8.51 -42.45 -0.75
CA LYS A 843 8.34 -43.86 -1.14
C LYS A 843 9.32 -44.22 -2.25
N THR A 844 10.00 -45.35 -2.11
CA THR A 844 10.86 -45.86 -3.18
C THR A 844 10.02 -46.46 -4.31
N LYS A 845 10.58 -46.53 -5.53
CA LYS A 845 10.15 -47.56 -6.48
C LYS A 845 10.39 -48.95 -5.83
N PRO A 846 9.67 -50.01 -6.23
CA PRO A 846 9.84 -51.32 -5.60
C PRO A 846 11.28 -51.85 -5.69
N ILE A 847 11.96 -52.01 -4.55
CA ILE A 847 13.37 -52.41 -4.41
C ILE A 847 13.53 -53.83 -3.85
N LEU A 848 14.66 -54.47 -4.18
CA LEU A 848 15.17 -55.68 -3.54
C LEU A 848 16.07 -55.34 -2.35
N LYS A 849 16.32 -56.33 -1.48
CA LYS A 849 17.29 -56.27 -0.37
C LYS A 849 18.69 -55.78 -0.76
N TYR A 850 19.14 -56.03 -1.98
CA TYR A 850 20.47 -55.64 -2.45
C TYR A 850 20.50 -54.39 -3.34
N ASP A 851 19.34 -53.84 -3.70
CA ASP A 851 19.28 -52.56 -4.40
C ASP A 851 19.69 -51.43 -3.43
N TYR A 852 20.27 -50.37 -3.97
CA TYR A 852 20.54 -49.12 -3.27
C TYR A 852 19.63 -48.02 -3.78
N THR A 853 19.14 -47.16 -2.89
CA THR A 853 18.36 -45.96 -3.24
C THR A 853 19.14 -44.71 -2.83
N TYR A 854 19.07 -43.68 -3.67
CA TYR A 854 19.66 -42.36 -3.43
C TYR A 854 18.81 -41.55 -2.45
N TRP A 855 19.46 -40.90 -1.47
CA TRP A 855 18.82 -40.11 -0.43
C TRP A 855 19.63 -38.86 -0.09
N SER A 856 18.94 -37.81 0.31
CA SER A 856 19.49 -36.57 0.88
C SER A 856 18.51 -36.02 1.91
N SER A 857 18.98 -35.24 2.88
CA SER A 857 18.09 -34.70 3.91
C SER A 857 17.45 -33.38 3.49
N PRO A 858 16.10 -33.28 3.49
CA PRO A 858 15.37 -32.04 3.30
C PRO A 858 15.18 -31.23 4.60
N VAL A 859 15.67 -31.77 5.73
CA VAL A 859 15.56 -31.20 7.07
C VAL A 859 16.91 -31.16 7.78
N ASN A 860 17.03 -30.27 8.76
CA ASN A 860 18.18 -30.23 9.66
C ASN A 860 18.09 -31.36 10.70
N ASN A 861 19.25 -31.86 11.16
CA ASN A 861 19.44 -32.88 12.19
C ASN A 861 18.91 -34.31 11.91
N GLN A 862 18.49 -34.64 10.68
CA GLN A 862 18.21 -36.03 10.29
C GLN A 862 19.48 -36.90 10.39
N LYS A 863 19.39 -38.09 11.01
CA LYS A 863 20.46 -39.11 10.93
C LYS A 863 20.23 -40.10 9.81
N LEU A 864 21.32 -40.67 9.31
CA LEU A 864 21.31 -41.74 8.32
C LEU A 864 20.55 -42.99 8.81
N ILE A 865 20.81 -43.46 10.03
CA ILE A 865 20.14 -44.64 10.60
C ILE A 865 18.61 -44.46 10.66
N ASP A 866 18.15 -43.24 10.96
CA ASP A 866 16.73 -42.92 11.11
C ASP A 866 15.98 -42.87 9.75
N VAL A 867 16.70 -42.90 8.62
CA VAL A 867 16.12 -43.04 7.26
C VAL A 867 15.79 -44.50 6.92
N SER A 868 16.51 -45.48 7.47
CA SER A 868 16.26 -46.92 7.18
C SER A 868 16.71 -47.87 8.30
N PRO A 869 16.10 -47.83 9.51
CA PRO A 869 16.69 -48.41 10.73
C PRO A 869 17.05 -49.91 10.69
N GLN A 870 16.42 -50.68 9.80
CA GLN A 870 16.65 -52.12 9.60
C GLN A 870 17.73 -52.44 8.54
N THR A 871 18.30 -51.43 7.88
CA THR A 871 19.45 -51.59 6.97
C THR A 871 20.74 -51.75 7.76
N LEU A 872 21.58 -52.70 7.33
CA LEU A 872 22.85 -53.03 7.99
C LEU A 872 23.76 -51.80 8.15
N TYR A 873 24.42 -51.71 9.31
CA TYR A 873 25.26 -50.58 9.73
C TYR A 873 26.35 -50.20 8.72
N ASP A 874 26.84 -51.16 7.94
CA ASP A 874 27.89 -51.02 6.92
C ASP A 874 27.33 -50.90 5.47
N LYS A 875 26.05 -50.50 5.32
CA LYS A 875 25.35 -50.32 4.03
C LYS A 875 24.72 -48.93 3.85
N TYR A 876 25.25 -47.96 4.58
CA TYR A 876 25.04 -46.52 4.38
C TYR A 876 26.31 -45.96 3.74
N MET A 877 26.20 -45.32 2.59
CA MET A 877 27.37 -44.85 1.84
C MET A 877 27.17 -43.45 1.27
N SER A 878 28.26 -42.75 1.03
CA SER A 878 28.29 -41.58 0.13
C SER A 878 29.28 -41.82 -1.00
N TYR A 879 29.24 -40.97 -2.02
CA TYR A 879 30.40 -40.82 -2.90
C TYR A 879 31.51 -40.04 -2.17
N ASP A 880 32.76 -40.24 -2.57
CA ASP A 880 33.93 -39.48 -2.12
C ASP A 880 34.75 -39.09 -3.35
N GLU A 881 34.59 -37.84 -3.76
CA GLU A 881 35.09 -37.25 -5.00
C GLU A 881 36.62 -37.06 -5.02
N ALA A 882 37.29 -37.26 -3.88
CA ALA A 882 38.75 -37.26 -3.80
C ALA A 882 39.38 -38.62 -4.15
N ILE A 883 38.59 -39.70 -4.15
CA ILE A 883 39.02 -41.07 -4.48
C ILE A 883 38.16 -41.74 -5.57
N ASP A 884 37.21 -41.00 -6.16
CA ASP A 884 36.28 -41.43 -7.23
C ASP A 884 35.52 -42.74 -6.91
N ASN A 885 35.12 -42.92 -5.63
CA ASN A 885 34.57 -44.19 -5.15
C ASN A 885 33.56 -44.01 -4.00
N TRP A 886 32.83 -45.09 -3.69
CA TRP A 886 31.89 -45.16 -2.59
C TRP A 886 32.59 -45.33 -1.23
N LYS A 887 32.15 -44.54 -0.26
CA LYS A 887 32.63 -44.48 1.12
C LYS A 887 31.54 -44.94 2.07
N ILE A 888 31.83 -45.88 2.96
CA ILE A 888 30.90 -46.25 4.05
C ILE A 888 30.87 -45.10 5.06
N GLU A 889 29.67 -44.63 5.37
CA GLU A 889 29.42 -43.55 6.34
C GLU A 889 29.03 -44.12 7.70
N ASN A 890 29.28 -43.39 8.78
CA ASN A 890 28.79 -43.76 10.11
C ASN A 890 27.29 -43.42 10.23
N PRO A 891 26.36 -44.39 10.32
CA PRO A 891 24.92 -44.12 10.25
C PRO A 891 24.35 -43.37 11.46
N LEU A 892 25.10 -43.27 12.56
CA LEU A 892 24.77 -42.42 13.70
C LEU A 892 25.02 -40.91 13.44
N ASN A 893 25.74 -40.55 12.36
CA ASN A 893 25.95 -39.17 11.96
C ASN A 893 24.66 -38.55 11.40
N ASN A 894 24.54 -37.23 11.55
CA ASN A 894 23.57 -36.45 10.80
C ASN A 894 23.94 -36.43 9.31
N MET A 895 22.95 -36.44 8.42
CA MET A 895 23.12 -36.22 6.99
C MET A 895 23.56 -34.78 6.74
N ALA A 896 24.62 -34.59 5.95
CA ALA A 896 25.14 -33.26 5.63
C ALA A 896 24.26 -32.55 4.59
N LEU A 897 24.12 -31.23 4.75
CA LEU A 897 23.31 -30.38 3.89
C LEU A 897 23.81 -30.44 2.43
N GLY A 898 22.89 -30.72 1.49
CA GLY A 898 23.18 -30.85 0.05
C GLY A 898 24.08 -32.03 -0.34
N LYS A 899 24.48 -32.89 0.60
CA LYS A 899 25.21 -34.13 0.32
C LYS A 899 24.24 -35.26 0.03
N GLY A 900 24.45 -35.97 -1.06
CA GLY A 900 23.71 -37.20 -1.37
C GLY A 900 24.40 -38.44 -0.80
N TYR A 901 23.59 -39.44 -0.52
CA TYR A 901 23.95 -40.73 0.06
C TYR A 901 23.24 -41.84 -0.72
N ILE A 902 23.74 -43.07 -0.61
CA ILE A 902 22.99 -44.27 -0.97
C ILE A 902 22.80 -45.16 0.25
N ILE A 903 21.60 -45.72 0.38
CA ILE A 903 21.23 -46.66 1.45
C ILE A 903 20.65 -47.90 0.79
N ARG A 904 21.15 -49.07 1.18
CA ARG A 904 20.70 -50.36 0.65
C ARG A 904 19.31 -50.72 1.18
N GLY A 905 18.59 -51.61 0.50
CA GLY A 905 17.34 -52.18 0.98
C GLY A 905 17.45 -52.82 2.40
N PRO A 906 16.38 -52.71 3.23
CA PRO A 906 16.32 -53.27 4.58
C PRO A 906 16.67 -54.75 4.67
N GLN A 907 17.20 -55.19 5.82
CA GLN A 907 17.72 -56.55 5.99
C GLN A 907 16.63 -57.64 6.04
N GLU A 908 15.36 -57.26 6.14
CA GLU A 908 14.17 -58.10 6.05
C GLU A 908 13.60 -58.22 4.62
N PHE A 909 13.97 -57.34 3.68
CA PHE A 909 13.43 -57.37 2.30
C PHE A 909 13.83 -58.66 1.56
N SER A 910 13.07 -59.03 0.52
CA SER A 910 13.38 -60.21 -0.29
C SER A 910 14.53 -59.94 -1.27
N THR A 911 15.26 -61.00 -1.63
CA THR A 911 16.26 -61.01 -2.70
C THR A 911 15.65 -61.17 -4.09
N GLU A 912 14.37 -61.55 -4.18
CA GLU A 912 13.68 -61.89 -5.42
C GLU A 912 12.39 -61.07 -5.63
N GLN A 913 11.66 -60.80 -4.54
CA GLN A 913 10.42 -60.00 -4.58
C GLN A 913 10.70 -58.53 -4.23
N ARG A 914 10.32 -57.62 -5.13
CA ARG A 914 10.47 -56.18 -4.93
C ARG A 914 9.38 -55.62 -4.00
N SER A 915 9.78 -54.76 -3.07
CA SER A 915 8.89 -54.08 -2.10
C SER A 915 9.14 -52.57 -2.08
N ILE A 916 8.10 -51.79 -1.80
CA ILE A 916 8.22 -50.34 -1.58
C ILE A 916 8.75 -50.11 -0.15
N TYR A 917 9.69 -49.20 0.01
CA TYR A 917 10.11 -48.67 1.31
C TYR A 917 9.62 -47.22 1.46
N GLU A 918 9.15 -46.82 2.66
CA GLU A 918 8.79 -45.43 2.98
C GLU A 918 9.77 -44.88 4.02
N ALA A 919 10.56 -43.89 3.61
CA ALA A 919 11.39 -43.09 4.51
C ALA A 919 10.59 -41.90 5.07
N VAL A 920 10.84 -41.51 6.32
CA VAL A 920 10.22 -40.33 6.93
C VAL A 920 11.30 -39.42 7.52
N PHE A 921 11.56 -38.30 6.85
CA PHE A 921 12.51 -37.28 7.30
C PHE A 921 11.83 -36.34 8.31
N LYS A 922 12.46 -36.09 9.46
CA LYS A 922 11.85 -35.37 10.59
C LYS A 922 12.74 -34.26 11.12
N GLY A 923 12.30 -33.01 11.04
CA GLY A 923 13.06 -31.87 11.53
C GLY A 923 12.58 -30.54 10.96
N ILE A 924 13.34 -29.48 11.21
CA ILE A 924 13.11 -28.16 10.61
C ILE A 924 13.50 -28.21 9.13
N PRO A 925 12.63 -27.80 8.19
CA PRO A 925 12.94 -27.82 6.76
C PRO A 925 14.05 -26.84 6.40
N ASN A 926 14.95 -27.27 5.53
CA ASN A 926 15.99 -26.40 4.98
C ASN A 926 15.38 -25.44 3.95
N ASN A 927 15.85 -24.20 3.97
CA ASN A 927 15.51 -23.13 3.03
C ASN A 927 16.80 -22.39 2.64
N GLY A 928 16.74 -21.56 1.60
CA GLY A 928 17.81 -20.65 1.22
C GLY A 928 18.87 -21.22 0.29
N LYS A 929 19.64 -20.32 -0.32
CA LYS A 929 20.67 -20.64 -1.31
C LYS A 929 21.81 -21.49 -0.73
N ILE A 930 21.75 -22.79 -0.94
CA ILE A 930 22.79 -23.73 -0.51
C ILE A 930 23.88 -23.87 -1.60
N GLU A 931 25.10 -23.46 -1.27
CA GLU A 931 26.28 -23.67 -2.13
C GLU A 931 27.06 -24.92 -1.70
N ILE A 932 27.20 -25.89 -2.61
CA ILE A 932 28.01 -27.09 -2.42
C ILE A 932 29.31 -26.96 -3.21
N LYS A 933 30.44 -27.28 -2.56
CA LYS A 933 31.75 -27.37 -3.20
C LYS A 933 31.84 -28.68 -3.98
N LEU A 934 32.22 -28.61 -5.25
CA LEU A 934 32.49 -29.77 -6.09
C LEU A 934 33.93 -30.28 -5.92
N GLY A 935 34.17 -31.51 -6.36
CA GLY A 935 35.47 -32.16 -6.43
C GLY A 935 36.41 -31.56 -7.47
N GLN A 936 37.39 -32.36 -7.92
CA GLN A 936 38.30 -31.94 -8.98
C GLN A 936 37.58 -31.88 -10.34
N ASN A 937 38.16 -31.17 -11.31
CA ASN A 937 37.64 -31.15 -12.67
C ASN A 937 37.46 -32.60 -13.19
N ASP A 938 36.35 -32.84 -13.87
CA ASP A 938 35.98 -34.12 -14.48
C ASP A 938 35.75 -35.30 -13.51
N SER A 939 35.59 -35.03 -12.20
CA SER A 939 35.15 -36.01 -11.18
C SER A 939 33.62 -36.17 -11.10
N PHE A 940 33.15 -37.36 -10.70
CA PHE A 940 31.74 -37.55 -10.33
C PHE A 940 31.44 -36.95 -8.94
N ASN A 941 30.25 -36.37 -8.78
CA ASN A 941 29.83 -35.66 -7.57
C ASN A 941 28.39 -36.07 -7.22
N LEU A 942 28.16 -36.59 -6.00
CA LEU A 942 26.83 -36.97 -5.53
C LEU A 942 26.18 -35.83 -4.72
N ILE A 943 25.61 -34.87 -5.45
CA ILE A 943 24.87 -33.75 -4.90
C ILE A 943 23.46 -34.23 -4.52
N GLY A 944 23.03 -33.98 -3.29
CA GLY A 944 21.70 -34.29 -2.80
C GLY A 944 20.78 -33.08 -2.88
N ASN A 945 19.50 -33.26 -3.22
CA ASN A 945 18.49 -32.21 -3.07
C ASN A 945 18.33 -31.91 -1.56
N PRO A 946 18.62 -30.69 -1.08
CA PRO A 946 18.55 -30.35 0.33
C PRO A 946 17.17 -29.82 0.75
N TYR A 947 16.19 -29.69 -0.16
CA TYR A 947 14.91 -29.02 0.10
C TYR A 947 13.73 -30.01 0.18
N PRO A 948 12.66 -29.70 0.91
CA PRO A 948 11.42 -30.50 0.96
C PRO A 948 10.52 -30.35 -0.29
N SER A 949 11.07 -29.89 -1.42
CA SER A 949 10.41 -29.66 -2.72
C SER A 949 11.26 -30.21 -3.86
N ALA A 950 10.66 -30.34 -5.05
CA ALA A 950 11.39 -30.68 -6.27
C ALA A 950 12.26 -29.50 -6.75
N ILE A 951 13.43 -29.81 -7.32
CA ILE A 951 14.29 -28.83 -8.02
C ILE A 951 14.03 -28.92 -9.53
N ASP A 952 13.84 -27.78 -10.19
CA ASP A 952 13.85 -27.70 -11.65
C ASP A 952 15.28 -27.98 -12.17
N ALA A 953 15.42 -29.07 -12.92
CA ALA A 953 16.71 -29.55 -13.43
C ALA A 953 17.33 -28.62 -14.48
N ASP A 954 16.53 -28.01 -15.35
CA ASP A 954 17.02 -27.15 -16.43
C ASP A 954 17.45 -25.78 -15.90
N ILE A 955 16.72 -25.24 -14.92
CA ILE A 955 17.12 -24.02 -14.19
C ILE A 955 18.36 -24.30 -13.34
N PHE A 956 18.45 -25.46 -12.67
CA PHE A 956 19.63 -25.83 -11.89
C PHE A 956 20.89 -25.95 -12.77
N LEU A 957 20.80 -26.66 -13.90
CA LEU A 957 21.92 -26.82 -14.83
C LEU A 957 22.32 -25.47 -15.44
N ARG A 958 21.36 -24.66 -15.90
CA ARG A 958 21.61 -23.33 -16.50
C ARG A 958 22.26 -22.36 -15.50
N LYS A 959 21.80 -22.33 -14.24
CA LYS A 959 22.44 -21.53 -13.17
C LYS A 959 23.84 -22.06 -12.77
N ASN A 960 24.25 -23.25 -13.21
CA ASN A 960 25.53 -23.88 -12.89
C ASN A 960 26.31 -24.34 -14.14
N GLU A 961 26.06 -23.75 -15.32
CA GLU A 961 26.69 -24.19 -16.58
C GLU A 961 28.22 -24.04 -16.56
N PHE A 962 28.74 -23.01 -15.90
CA PHE A 962 30.18 -22.80 -15.70
C PHE A 962 30.85 -23.80 -14.72
N LYS A 963 30.07 -24.65 -14.06
CA LYS A 963 30.53 -25.61 -13.04
C LYS A 963 30.19 -27.08 -13.38
N THR A 964 29.37 -27.35 -14.40
CA THR A 964 28.83 -28.69 -14.68
C THR A 964 28.78 -28.97 -16.19
N LYS A 965 28.89 -30.24 -16.59
CA LYS A 965 28.83 -30.65 -18.01
C LYS A 965 27.42 -31.01 -18.51
N GLY A 966 26.37 -30.51 -17.86
CA GLY A 966 24.98 -30.64 -18.33
C GLY A 966 24.31 -32.02 -18.16
N THR A 967 25.00 -33.04 -17.64
CA THR A 967 24.43 -34.40 -17.46
C THR A 967 24.09 -34.67 -16.00
N LEU A 968 22.83 -35.00 -15.73
CA LEU A 968 22.36 -35.53 -14.44
C LEU A 968 22.09 -37.04 -14.56
N TYR A 969 22.28 -37.76 -13.45
CA TYR A 969 21.99 -39.19 -13.33
C TYR A 969 21.01 -39.39 -12.16
N PHE A 970 20.04 -40.30 -12.33
CA PHE A 970 18.88 -40.49 -11.43
C PHE A 970 18.58 -41.99 -11.21
#